data_AF-N9UPK5-F1
#
_entry.id   AF-N9UPK5-F1
#
_cell.length_a   1.000
_cell.length_b   1.000
_cell.length_c   1.000
_cell.angle_alpha   90.00
_cell.angle_beta   90.00
_cell.angle_gamma   90.00
#
_symmetry.space_group_name_H-M   'P 1'
#
loop_
_entity.id
_entity.type
_entity.pdbx_description
1 polymer ?
#
loop_
_entity_poly.entity_id
_entity_poly.type
_entity_poly.pdbx_seq_one_letter_code
_entity_poly.pdbx_strand_id
1 'polypeptide(L)'
;MSLADFDAIVIRRKTNVKKKRSRAGMNDLEKEMKDMGNLSQSLQQVEKTGNNITLHLKIHLANKDTVNLNIQDTAKVSDVIDQLKSKLGITLNLFYLCELKENTQIPTKFFNNTKTLFQEKINDSSNLGFRMQWICPFNASQKTSGEKNIDYIYQCLKTTMFEEPFPIERKIANALAAVAIQMTFGNFKEQEATLIDIGRFCNPMVIENYGKENMLRSSMGIHEKLKNQTNLNTLKLSFIQMAQRSHSFGATMFDSVLSGKKVHVGIVYDGIIVYLSDLIEDITFYPMHDIKSIYSTGDSAVVYFKNNKNLQIKTGRAEKLVSLLSGYFYLCGETSPDVEKPVSLHFAEDDKLFDFSKKREEIVFLTNRLSYFHENIQVAAADAYLEQIAPKRILASILTAIKQNHNLTTINFASTDVSITQLTVFAESIDRTFKSRGGKDVQETFNAQELSLADNMELGKTNEFAKALCLILKSPIALKRIDLSNIGLTDDIAKNIVDGFRACNSLEYLNLSNNSELSGSALQTVLRSINRNALFRLDIRGLALTRQDAGQVIRLISDFPNLQQLIIKNNNIGAGGAELGNLVQRLKKLQILDVRHCGLPKDIVHSILKGLADSRVLKELRLSGNDGMGDVISYISDITEEGKIVKFPPINRLDVAGVDLSTSDVKRLMKIIQRPVCHLNAIDVSGAKLKGDMSKIFEILLAYEKTNLCITQFSANDCQISDSCASYMVNYLSCTTKLTKFKVGYNSSLFRKGNYVCIAEMIRGNKTLKNLHISGMNFPAEQIGSIFDAIINHPSLIKLSLDGNPLGSYMNKVSDLLMMCQHLSVLRLRKLEAITKDELINWLNNELPQTMSVDKICLEQNGLKTSDIKKAMDDHPTIHFVL
;
A
#
# COMPACT_ATOMS: atom_id res chain seq x y z
N MET A 1 25.23 -13.75 -20.85
CA MET A 1 25.32 -13.80 -22.32
C MET A 1 24.25 -12.88 -22.86
N SER A 2 24.60 -11.62 -23.10
CA SER A 2 23.74 -10.62 -23.73
C SER A 2 23.85 -10.80 -25.24
N LEU A 3 22.71 -10.93 -25.91
CA LEU A 3 22.58 -11.07 -27.37
C LEU A 3 21.92 -9.79 -27.93
N ALA A 4 22.48 -8.65 -27.54
CA ALA A 4 22.19 -7.32 -28.09
C ALA A 4 23.15 -6.97 -29.24
N ASP A 5 22.59 -6.65 -30.41
CA ASP A 5 23.20 -5.98 -31.57
C ASP A 5 24.10 -6.77 -32.55
N PHE A 6 23.75 -6.71 -33.83
CA PHE A 6 24.74 -6.87 -34.90
C PHE A 6 25.57 -5.58 -34.92
N ASP A 7 26.63 -5.52 -34.12
CA ASP A 7 27.39 -4.30 -33.83
C ASP A 7 27.92 -3.59 -35.09
N ALA A 8 28.35 -4.35 -36.10
CA ALA A 8 28.84 -3.82 -37.37
C ALA A 8 29.07 -4.95 -38.39
N ILE A 9 28.95 -4.62 -39.67
CA ILE A 9 29.50 -5.44 -40.76
C ILE A 9 30.76 -4.77 -41.29
N VAL A 10 31.89 -5.46 -41.17
CA VAL A 10 33.14 -5.02 -41.80
C VAL A 10 33.20 -5.61 -43.20
N ILE A 11 33.32 -4.74 -44.20
CA ILE A 11 33.40 -5.12 -45.61
C ILE A 11 34.87 -5.06 -46.05
N ARG A 12 35.33 -6.08 -46.78
CA ARG A 12 36.63 -6.07 -47.44
C ARG A 12 36.51 -6.55 -48.90
N ARG A 13 37.02 -5.77 -49.84
CA ARG A 13 37.03 -6.09 -51.27
C ARG A 13 38.18 -7.01 -51.57
N LYS A 14 37.90 -8.10 -52.28
CA LYS A 14 38.92 -8.93 -52.88
C LYS A 14 38.90 -8.70 -54.38
N THR A 15 39.82 -7.87 -54.86
CA THR A 15 40.10 -7.80 -56.29
C THR A 15 40.88 -9.05 -56.67
N ASN A 16 40.46 -9.73 -57.74
CA ASN A 16 41.23 -10.83 -58.32
C ASN A 16 42.48 -10.27 -59.03
N VAL A 17 43.41 -9.70 -58.28
CA VAL A 17 44.77 -9.43 -58.75
C VAL A 17 45.69 -10.27 -57.90
N LYS A 18 46.23 -11.35 -58.50
CA LYS A 18 47.28 -12.18 -57.91
C LYS A 18 48.47 -11.28 -57.55
N LYS A 19 48.65 -10.92 -56.27
CA LYS A 19 49.92 -10.39 -55.77
C LYS A 19 50.58 -11.40 -54.82
N LYS A 20 51.83 -11.71 -55.16
CA LYS A 20 52.74 -12.68 -54.55
C LYS A 20 52.91 -12.42 -53.05
N ARG A 21 53.02 -13.52 -52.30
CA ARG A 21 53.43 -13.57 -50.88
C ARG A 21 54.78 -12.85 -50.65
N SER A 22 54.86 -12.06 -49.59
CA SER A 22 56.11 -11.81 -48.86
C SER A 22 55.86 -11.87 -47.35
N ARG A 23 56.82 -12.43 -46.63
CA ARG A 23 56.81 -12.73 -45.18
C ARG A 23 57.22 -11.51 -44.35
N ALA A 24 56.57 -11.40 -43.18
CA ALA A 24 57.06 -10.98 -41.86
C ALA A 24 57.56 -9.55 -41.59
N GLY A 25 57.09 -9.01 -40.45
CA GLY A 25 57.80 -8.04 -39.61
C GLY A 25 56.95 -6.83 -39.19
N MET A 26 56.50 -6.80 -37.93
CA MET A 26 55.71 -5.72 -37.32
C MET A 26 56.30 -4.32 -37.58
N ASN A 27 55.55 -3.49 -38.32
CA ASN A 27 55.27 -2.06 -38.10
C ASN A 27 54.63 -1.46 -39.38
N ASP A 28 53.38 -1.82 -39.68
CA ASP A 28 52.73 -1.50 -40.97
C ASP A 28 51.58 -0.48 -40.91
N LEU A 29 51.22 0.07 -39.74
CA LEU A 29 50.08 1.01 -39.65
C LEU A 29 50.36 2.38 -40.31
N GLU A 30 51.59 2.91 -40.23
CA GLU A 30 51.93 4.21 -40.85
C GLU A 30 52.26 4.11 -42.34
N LYS A 31 52.61 2.90 -42.82
CA LYS A 31 52.92 2.67 -44.24
C LYS A 31 51.65 2.38 -45.05
N GLU A 32 50.66 1.70 -44.45
CA GLU A 32 49.33 1.48 -45.05
C GLU A 32 48.56 2.80 -45.27
N MET A 33 48.71 3.79 -44.40
CA MET A 33 48.06 5.10 -44.56
C MET A 33 48.64 5.92 -45.73
N LYS A 34 49.92 5.72 -46.09
CA LYS A 34 50.56 6.40 -47.23
C LYS A 34 50.21 5.77 -48.57
N ASP A 35 50.03 4.46 -48.62
CA ASP A 35 49.62 3.76 -49.85
C ASP A 35 48.13 3.95 -50.17
N MET A 36 47.29 4.29 -49.18
CA MET A 36 45.87 4.67 -49.35
C MET A 36 45.67 5.94 -50.19
N GLY A 37 46.61 6.89 -50.14
CA GLY A 37 46.53 8.12 -50.94
C GLY A 37 46.65 7.87 -52.44
N ASN A 38 47.52 6.92 -52.83
CA ASN A 38 47.81 6.62 -54.23
C ASN A 38 46.80 5.65 -54.89
N LEU A 39 46.05 4.87 -54.10
CA LEU A 39 44.97 4.03 -54.63
C LEU A 39 43.75 4.86 -55.10
N SER A 40 43.51 6.02 -54.48
CA SER A 40 42.37 6.88 -54.82
C SER A 40 42.43 7.41 -56.27
N GLN A 41 43.63 7.69 -56.78
CA GLN A 41 43.83 8.19 -58.15
C GLN A 41 43.72 7.09 -59.20
N SER A 42 44.03 5.83 -58.87
CA SER A 42 43.90 4.70 -59.79
C SER A 42 42.48 4.10 -59.83
N LEU A 43 41.65 4.40 -58.82
CA LEU A 43 40.25 3.95 -58.74
C LEU A 43 39.29 4.78 -59.62
N GLN A 44 39.63 6.02 -59.97
CA GLN A 44 38.80 6.86 -60.85
C GLN A 44 38.76 6.40 -62.32
N GLN A 45 39.59 5.42 -62.72
CA GLN A 45 39.56 4.85 -64.08
C GLN A 45 38.72 3.56 -64.23
N VAL A 46 38.13 3.03 -63.16
CA VAL A 46 37.46 1.70 -63.19
C VAL A 46 35.94 1.78 -63.44
N GLU A 47 35.35 2.97 -63.56
CA GLU A 47 33.88 3.16 -63.70
C GLU A 47 33.25 2.70 -65.03
N LYS A 48 33.92 1.90 -65.88
CA LYS A 48 33.36 1.51 -67.19
C LYS A 48 33.27 0.02 -67.53
N THR A 49 33.59 -0.92 -66.63
CA THR A 49 33.27 -2.35 -66.87
C THR A 49 32.92 -3.07 -65.56
N GLY A 50 31.71 -3.62 -65.47
CA GLY A 50 31.27 -4.43 -64.34
C GLY A 50 32.10 -5.71 -64.24
N ASN A 51 32.96 -5.79 -63.23
CA ASN A 51 33.71 -6.99 -62.91
C ASN A 51 33.11 -7.65 -61.66
N ASN A 52 32.99 -8.98 -61.68
CA ASN A 52 32.54 -9.84 -60.58
C ASN A 52 33.41 -9.67 -59.32
N ILE A 53 33.13 -8.67 -58.50
CA ILE A 53 33.93 -8.40 -57.31
C ILE A 53 33.31 -9.13 -56.13
N THR A 54 34.13 -9.88 -55.40
CA THR A 54 33.67 -10.56 -54.18
C THR A 54 33.91 -9.66 -52.97
N LEU A 55 32.83 -9.36 -52.26
CA LEU A 55 32.81 -8.70 -50.97
C LEU A 55 32.88 -9.75 -49.87
N HIS A 56 33.86 -9.61 -48.98
CA HIS A 56 33.94 -10.37 -47.73
C HIS A 56 33.24 -9.58 -46.64
N LEU A 57 32.06 -10.05 -46.22
CA LEU A 57 31.29 -9.46 -45.14
C LEU A 57 31.62 -10.20 -43.85
N LYS A 58 32.30 -9.53 -42.93
CA LYS A 58 32.54 -10.02 -41.57
C LYS A 58 31.47 -9.41 -40.67
N ILE A 59 30.49 -10.22 -40.31
CA ILE A 59 29.33 -9.81 -39.50
C ILE A 59 29.65 -10.15 -38.05
N HIS A 60 29.69 -9.12 -37.21
CA HIS A 60 29.84 -9.28 -35.78
C HIS A 60 28.46 -9.51 -35.17
N LEU A 61 28.27 -10.66 -34.51
CA LEU A 61 27.05 -10.98 -33.80
C LEU A 61 27.12 -10.46 -32.37
N ALA A 62 25.96 -10.17 -31.81
CA ALA A 62 25.75 -9.73 -30.44
C ALA A 62 26.36 -10.62 -29.36
N ASN A 63 26.36 -11.93 -29.57
CA ASN A 63 27.02 -12.89 -28.68
C ASN A 63 28.55 -12.91 -28.79
N LYS A 64 29.14 -11.95 -29.53
CA LYS A 64 30.56 -11.85 -29.90
C LYS A 64 31.05 -12.92 -30.89
N ASP A 65 30.16 -13.74 -31.44
CA ASP A 65 30.52 -14.61 -32.55
C ASP A 65 30.70 -13.79 -33.83
N THR A 66 31.36 -14.39 -34.83
CA THR A 66 31.55 -13.76 -36.12
C THR A 66 31.07 -14.68 -37.23
N VAL A 67 30.22 -14.15 -38.09
CA VAL A 67 29.75 -14.81 -39.31
C VAL A 67 30.45 -14.18 -40.51
N ASN A 68 31.21 -14.97 -41.26
CA ASN A 68 31.84 -14.52 -42.49
C ASN A 68 31.00 -14.95 -43.70
N LEU A 69 30.60 -14.00 -44.56
CA LEU A 69 29.93 -14.25 -45.84
C LEU A 69 30.83 -13.78 -46.99
N ASN A 70 30.81 -14.53 -48.09
CA ASN A 70 31.53 -14.18 -49.32
C ASN A 70 30.49 -14.00 -50.42
N ILE A 71 30.31 -12.78 -50.88
CA ILE A 71 29.18 -12.43 -51.74
C ILE A 71 29.67 -11.64 -52.94
N GLN A 72 29.20 -11.96 -54.14
CA GLN A 72 29.50 -11.18 -55.33
C GLN A 72 28.72 -9.87 -55.30
N ASP A 73 29.31 -8.79 -55.80
CA ASP A 73 28.64 -7.48 -55.92
C ASP A 73 27.42 -7.51 -56.85
N THR A 74 27.35 -8.51 -57.74
CA THR A 74 26.18 -8.85 -58.56
C THR A 74 25.07 -9.61 -57.83
N ALA A 75 25.32 -10.10 -56.60
CA ALA A 75 24.29 -10.75 -55.80
C ALA A 75 23.25 -9.73 -55.32
N LYS A 76 22.01 -10.17 -55.16
CA LYS A 76 20.96 -9.33 -54.58
C LYS A 76 21.19 -9.15 -53.08
N VAL A 77 20.70 -8.05 -52.53
CA VAL A 77 20.69 -7.81 -51.08
C VAL A 77 19.94 -8.95 -50.34
N SER A 78 18.88 -9.50 -50.94
CA SER A 78 18.15 -10.68 -50.42
C SER A 78 19.06 -11.91 -50.27
N ASP A 79 19.97 -12.16 -51.22
CA ASP A 79 20.91 -13.29 -51.15
C ASP A 79 21.83 -13.18 -49.93
N VAL A 80 22.22 -11.96 -49.53
CA VAL A 80 23.01 -11.71 -48.31
C VAL A 80 22.25 -12.13 -47.07
N ILE A 81 20.99 -11.72 -47.00
CA ILE A 81 20.11 -12.00 -45.88
C ILE A 81 19.85 -13.51 -45.78
N ASP A 82 19.63 -14.20 -46.91
CA ASP A 82 19.35 -15.64 -46.93
C ASP A 82 20.59 -16.48 -46.58
N GLN A 83 21.79 -16.08 -47.04
CA GLN A 83 23.03 -16.71 -46.59
C GLN A 83 23.26 -16.53 -45.08
N LEU A 84 22.96 -15.35 -44.54
CA LEU A 84 23.05 -15.10 -43.10
C LEU A 84 22.08 -15.99 -42.32
N LYS A 85 20.81 -16.06 -42.72
CA LYS A 85 19.79 -16.92 -42.11
C LYS A 85 20.23 -18.38 -42.07
N SER A 86 20.73 -18.88 -43.20
CA SER A 86 21.26 -20.24 -43.32
C SER A 86 22.39 -20.50 -42.32
N LYS A 87 23.33 -19.56 -42.17
CA LYS A 87 24.43 -19.67 -41.19
C LYS A 87 23.98 -19.56 -39.73
N LEU A 88 22.96 -18.76 -39.45
CA LEU A 88 22.40 -18.61 -38.10
C LEU A 88 21.42 -19.74 -37.72
N GLY A 89 20.98 -20.55 -38.70
CA GLY A 89 19.93 -21.54 -38.50
C GLY A 89 18.57 -20.90 -38.17
N ILE A 90 18.33 -19.69 -38.69
CA ILE A 90 17.10 -18.91 -38.52
C ILE A 90 16.24 -19.10 -39.76
N THR A 91 14.94 -19.27 -39.58
CA THR A 91 14.00 -19.51 -40.70
C THR A 91 13.09 -18.32 -40.99
N LEU A 92 13.09 -17.30 -40.13
CA LEU A 92 12.23 -16.12 -40.26
C LEU A 92 12.96 -14.97 -40.96
N ASN A 93 12.21 -14.22 -41.78
CA ASN A 93 12.67 -12.95 -42.37
C ASN A 93 12.60 -11.86 -41.30
N LEU A 94 13.66 -11.76 -40.50
CA LEU A 94 13.68 -10.89 -39.31
C LEU A 94 14.38 -9.54 -39.53
N PHE A 95 15.16 -9.35 -40.61
CA PHE A 95 16.02 -8.17 -40.77
C PHE A 95 16.06 -7.62 -42.18
N TYR A 96 16.22 -6.30 -42.25
CA TYR A 96 16.75 -5.62 -43.42
C TYR A 96 18.21 -5.24 -43.21
N LEU A 97 18.96 -5.28 -44.30
CA LEU A 97 20.28 -4.67 -44.37
C LEU A 97 20.11 -3.15 -44.49
N CYS A 98 20.87 -2.39 -43.70
CA CYS A 98 20.87 -0.94 -43.73
C CYS A 98 22.28 -0.37 -43.66
N GLU A 99 22.45 0.83 -44.16
CA GLU A 99 23.63 1.66 -43.95
C GLU A 99 23.47 2.42 -42.64
N LEU A 100 24.54 2.48 -41.84
CA LEU A 100 24.60 3.13 -40.55
C LEU A 100 25.41 4.42 -40.67
N LYS A 101 25.00 5.46 -39.95
CA LYS A 101 25.80 6.69 -39.79
C LYS A 101 27.09 6.38 -39.03
N GLU A 102 28.22 6.96 -39.45
CA GLU A 102 29.56 6.69 -38.92
C GLU A 102 29.59 6.61 -37.38
N ASN A 103 30.14 5.51 -36.84
CA ASN A 103 30.26 5.27 -35.40
C ASN A 103 28.95 5.36 -34.60
N THR A 104 27.79 5.24 -35.27
CA THR A 104 26.48 5.19 -34.61
C THR A 104 25.69 3.98 -35.05
N GLN A 105 24.66 3.68 -34.26
CA GLN A 105 23.67 2.65 -34.54
C GLN A 105 22.49 3.19 -35.39
N ILE A 106 22.53 4.44 -35.85
CA ILE A 106 21.39 5.07 -36.52
C ILE A 106 21.40 4.71 -38.01
N PRO A 107 20.32 4.11 -38.56
CA PRO A 107 20.24 3.80 -39.98
C PRO A 107 20.04 5.08 -40.81
N THR A 108 20.80 5.21 -41.90
CA THR A 108 20.70 6.30 -42.88
C THR A 108 20.02 5.86 -44.16
N LYS A 109 20.05 4.57 -44.47
CA LYS A 109 19.45 4.00 -45.68
C LYS A 109 19.15 2.53 -45.47
N PHE A 110 17.98 2.07 -45.91
CA PHE A 110 17.70 0.64 -46.04
C PHE A 110 17.94 0.20 -47.48
N PHE A 111 18.54 -0.97 -47.67
CA PHE A 111 18.87 -1.47 -49.00
C PHE A 111 17.70 -2.26 -49.60
N ASN A 112 17.49 -2.10 -50.91
CA ASN A 112 16.43 -2.78 -51.63
C ASN A 112 16.80 -4.25 -51.89
N ASN A 113 15.93 -5.16 -51.45
CA ASN A 113 16.17 -6.61 -51.52
C ASN A 113 16.20 -7.15 -52.95
N THR A 114 15.62 -6.44 -53.94
CA THR A 114 15.64 -6.84 -55.36
C THR A 114 16.90 -6.40 -56.09
N LYS A 115 17.57 -5.36 -55.58
CA LYS A 115 18.75 -4.77 -56.22
C LYS A 115 20.01 -5.50 -55.80
N THR A 116 20.99 -5.46 -56.70
CA THR A 116 22.33 -6.00 -56.44
C THR A 116 23.11 -5.08 -55.50
N LEU A 117 24.09 -5.64 -54.79
CA LEU A 117 24.99 -4.85 -53.92
C LEU A 117 25.67 -3.71 -54.70
N PHE A 118 26.02 -3.97 -55.96
CA PHE A 118 26.55 -2.99 -56.90
C PHE A 118 25.55 -1.86 -57.19
N GLN A 119 24.30 -2.19 -57.51
CA GLN A 119 23.24 -1.20 -57.76
C GLN A 119 22.93 -0.36 -56.53
N GLU A 120 23.05 -0.94 -55.33
CA GLU A 120 22.90 -0.26 -54.05
C GLU A 120 24.15 0.51 -53.61
N LYS A 121 25.25 0.41 -54.37
CA LYS A 121 26.56 1.03 -54.15
C LYS A 121 27.25 0.61 -52.84
N ILE A 122 26.95 -0.59 -52.34
CA ILE A 122 27.59 -1.15 -51.15
C ILE A 122 29.05 -1.49 -51.47
N ASN A 123 29.99 -0.90 -50.74
CA ASN A 123 31.43 -1.07 -50.96
C ASN A 123 32.19 -1.05 -49.61
N ASP A 124 33.51 -1.19 -49.63
CA ASP A 124 34.35 -1.30 -48.41
C ASP A 124 34.24 -0.14 -47.42
N SER A 125 33.83 1.04 -47.89
CA SER A 125 33.60 2.21 -47.04
C SER A 125 32.19 2.27 -46.44
N SER A 126 31.27 1.41 -46.88
CA SER A 126 29.91 1.37 -46.34
C SER A 126 29.91 0.78 -44.94
N ASN A 127 29.39 1.52 -43.98
CA ASN A 127 29.14 1.03 -42.63
C ASN A 127 27.75 0.37 -42.62
N LEU A 128 27.67 -0.95 -42.53
CA LEU A 128 26.38 -1.66 -42.60
C LEU A 128 25.97 -2.24 -41.24
N GLY A 129 24.66 -2.37 -41.07
CA GLY A 129 24.04 -3.07 -39.95
C GLY A 129 22.77 -3.80 -40.38
N PHE A 130 22.22 -4.60 -39.46
CA PHE A 130 20.93 -5.24 -39.62
C PHE A 130 19.92 -4.60 -38.65
N ARG A 131 18.75 -4.21 -39.16
CA ARG A 131 17.65 -3.67 -38.34
C ARG A 131 16.42 -4.56 -38.46
N MET A 132 15.75 -4.79 -37.32
CA MET A 132 14.65 -5.74 -37.23
C MET A 132 13.46 -5.23 -38.05
N GLN A 133 13.08 -6.03 -39.03
CA GLN A 133 12.32 -5.65 -40.22
C GLN A 133 10.83 -5.43 -39.96
N TRP A 134 10.26 -6.15 -39.00
CA TRP A 134 8.90 -6.10 -38.47
C TRP A 134 8.70 -7.43 -37.76
N ILE A 135 8.12 -7.45 -36.57
CA ILE A 135 7.47 -8.69 -36.15
C ILE A 135 6.08 -8.64 -36.76
N CYS A 136 5.91 -9.24 -37.95
CA CYS A 136 4.57 -9.65 -38.39
C CYS A 136 3.92 -10.37 -37.19
N PRO A 137 2.67 -10.06 -36.79
CA PRO A 137 2.07 -10.63 -35.59
C PRO A 137 2.34 -12.13 -35.56
N PHE A 138 3.03 -12.59 -34.52
CA PHE A 138 3.50 -13.95 -34.39
C PHE A 138 2.26 -14.82 -34.23
N ASN A 139 1.76 -15.28 -35.36
CA ASN A 139 0.46 -15.93 -35.41
C ASN A 139 0.60 -17.24 -34.64
N ALA A 140 -0.40 -17.63 -33.86
CA ALA A 140 -0.33 -18.83 -33.03
C ALA A 140 -0.04 -20.13 -33.82
N SER A 141 -0.13 -20.08 -35.16
CA SER A 141 0.28 -21.13 -36.10
C SER A 141 1.79 -21.21 -36.38
N GLN A 142 2.60 -20.19 -36.04
CA GLN A 142 4.07 -20.16 -36.18
C GLN A 142 4.81 -20.77 -34.96
N LYS A 143 4.07 -21.48 -34.08
CA LYS A 143 4.57 -22.20 -32.89
C LYS A 143 5.66 -23.25 -33.19
N THR A 144 5.89 -23.60 -34.46
CA THR A 144 6.90 -24.57 -34.90
C THR A 144 8.26 -23.95 -35.24
N SER A 145 8.43 -22.62 -35.06
CA SER A 145 9.73 -21.97 -35.24
C SER A 145 10.69 -22.40 -34.12
N GLY A 146 11.78 -23.08 -34.48
CA GLY A 146 12.69 -23.74 -33.53
C GLY A 146 13.27 -22.81 -32.44
N GLU A 147 13.76 -23.39 -31.33
CA GLU A 147 14.21 -22.68 -30.11
C GLU A 147 15.17 -21.52 -30.38
N LYS A 148 16.01 -21.62 -31.41
CA LYS A 148 16.94 -20.56 -31.84
C LYS A 148 16.23 -19.27 -32.29
N ASN A 149 15.07 -19.37 -32.95
CA ASN A 149 14.29 -18.20 -33.36
C ASN A 149 13.71 -17.46 -32.13
N ILE A 150 13.21 -18.21 -31.14
CA ILE A 150 12.61 -17.65 -29.92
C ILE A 150 13.68 -16.94 -29.08
N ASP A 151 14.80 -17.61 -28.83
CA ASP A 151 15.88 -17.02 -28.05
C ASP A 151 16.38 -15.71 -28.66
N TYR A 152 16.54 -15.74 -29.98
CA TYR A 152 17.06 -14.63 -30.72
C TYR A 152 16.10 -13.42 -30.75
N ILE A 153 14.80 -13.64 -31.02
CA ILE A 153 13.79 -12.56 -30.97
C ILE A 153 13.67 -11.98 -29.56
N TYR A 154 13.71 -12.84 -28.53
CA TYR A 154 13.67 -12.39 -27.13
C TYR A 154 14.84 -11.46 -26.80
N GLN A 155 16.05 -11.76 -27.25
CA GLN A 155 17.23 -10.95 -26.96
C GLN A 155 17.19 -9.59 -27.67
N CYS A 156 16.77 -9.55 -28.94
CA CYS A 156 16.55 -8.28 -29.64
C CYS A 156 15.54 -7.41 -28.89
N LEU A 157 14.41 -7.99 -28.49
CA LEU A 157 13.36 -7.29 -27.74
C LEU A 157 13.83 -6.78 -26.38
N LYS A 158 14.54 -7.61 -25.63
CA LYS A 158 15.05 -7.26 -24.30
C LYS A 158 15.96 -6.03 -24.37
N THR A 159 16.85 -6.00 -25.36
CA THR A 159 17.79 -4.90 -25.59
C THR A 159 17.04 -3.61 -25.87
N THR A 160 16.22 -3.58 -26.92
CA THR A 160 15.44 -2.39 -27.29
C THR A 160 14.52 -1.94 -26.16
N MET A 161 13.85 -2.87 -25.46
CA MET A 161 12.85 -2.49 -24.46
C MET A 161 13.43 -2.15 -23.08
N PHE A 162 14.62 -2.61 -22.71
CA PHE A 162 15.20 -2.34 -21.39
C PHE A 162 16.48 -1.52 -21.39
N GLU A 163 17.24 -1.50 -22.48
CA GLU A 163 18.54 -0.84 -22.53
C GLU A 163 18.48 0.50 -23.30
N GLU A 164 17.60 0.59 -24.30
CA GLU A 164 17.40 1.82 -25.08
C GLU A 164 16.27 2.71 -24.51
N PRO A 165 16.28 4.03 -24.75
CA PRO A 165 15.18 4.94 -24.41
C PRO A 165 13.98 4.72 -25.35
N PHE A 166 13.40 3.53 -25.27
CA PHE A 166 12.30 3.08 -26.11
C PHE A 166 10.94 3.44 -25.49
N PRO A 167 10.03 4.08 -26.25
CA PRO A 167 8.72 4.42 -25.74
C PRO A 167 7.90 3.14 -25.53
N ILE A 168 7.52 2.84 -24.29
CA ILE A 168 6.72 1.65 -23.96
C ILE A 168 5.67 1.95 -22.90
N GLU A 169 4.47 1.39 -23.07
CA GLU A 169 3.38 1.57 -22.12
C GLU A 169 3.72 0.96 -20.75
N ARG A 170 3.44 1.68 -19.66
CA ARG A 170 3.72 1.23 -18.27
C ARG A 170 3.19 -0.18 -17.97
N LYS A 171 1.99 -0.52 -18.47
CA LYS A 171 1.39 -1.85 -18.25
C LYS A 171 2.23 -2.96 -18.89
N ILE A 172 2.70 -2.73 -20.11
CA ILE A 172 3.56 -3.68 -20.83
C ILE A 172 4.92 -3.75 -20.15
N ALA A 173 5.51 -2.60 -19.79
CA ALA A 173 6.80 -2.53 -19.09
C ALA A 173 6.81 -3.31 -17.76
N ASN A 174 5.79 -3.12 -16.91
CA ASN A 174 5.65 -3.89 -15.66
C ASN A 174 5.56 -5.39 -15.90
N ALA A 175 4.85 -5.78 -16.95
CA ALA A 175 4.59 -7.18 -17.22
C ALA A 175 5.85 -7.86 -17.83
N LEU A 176 6.59 -7.15 -18.69
CA LEU A 176 7.92 -7.58 -19.18
C LEU A 176 8.93 -7.67 -18.04
N ALA A 177 8.96 -6.69 -17.15
CA ALA A 177 9.82 -6.69 -15.96
C ALA A 177 9.53 -7.90 -15.07
N ALA A 178 8.25 -8.19 -14.79
CA ALA A 178 7.85 -9.36 -14.01
C ALA A 178 8.30 -10.69 -14.64
N VAL A 179 8.17 -10.84 -15.97
CA VAL A 179 8.66 -12.03 -16.67
C VAL A 179 10.18 -12.12 -16.61
N ALA A 180 10.90 -11.02 -16.80
CA ALA A 180 12.37 -10.99 -16.72
C ALA A 180 12.87 -11.32 -15.31
N ILE A 181 12.18 -10.86 -14.27
CA ILE A 181 12.45 -11.18 -12.87
C ILE A 181 12.18 -12.67 -12.61
N GLN A 182 11.04 -13.21 -13.07
CA GLN A 182 10.73 -14.64 -12.96
C GLN A 182 11.80 -15.50 -13.66
N MET A 183 12.30 -15.07 -14.82
CA MET A 183 13.40 -15.75 -15.52
C MET A 183 14.74 -15.69 -14.77
N THR A 184 14.97 -14.64 -13.97
CA THR A 184 16.24 -14.39 -13.29
C THR A 184 16.30 -14.99 -11.88
N PHE A 185 15.22 -14.83 -11.11
CA PHE A 185 15.15 -15.21 -9.70
C PHE A 185 14.21 -16.40 -9.44
N GLY A 186 13.45 -16.85 -10.43
CA GLY A 186 12.48 -17.92 -10.27
C GLY A 186 11.21 -17.46 -9.55
N ASN A 187 10.58 -18.38 -8.81
CA ASN A 187 9.28 -18.15 -8.17
C ASN A 187 9.32 -17.01 -7.15
N PHE A 188 8.24 -16.23 -7.14
CA PHE A 188 8.02 -15.14 -6.18
C PHE A 188 8.17 -15.57 -4.72
N LYS A 189 8.93 -14.78 -3.95
CA LYS A 189 9.13 -14.89 -2.50
C LYS A 189 9.04 -13.49 -1.90
N GLU A 190 8.06 -13.28 -1.02
CA GLU A 190 7.72 -11.97 -0.45
C GLU A 190 8.91 -11.28 0.25
N GLN A 191 9.74 -12.04 0.97
CA GLN A 191 10.89 -11.53 1.71
C GLN A 191 12.05 -11.05 0.82
N GLU A 192 12.14 -11.56 -0.42
CA GLU A 192 13.21 -11.22 -1.37
C GLU A 192 12.79 -10.09 -2.34
N ALA A 193 11.50 -9.75 -2.39
CA ALA A 193 10.94 -8.78 -3.32
C ALA A 193 11.52 -7.36 -3.16
N THR A 194 11.85 -6.96 -1.93
CA THR A 194 12.44 -5.65 -1.62
C THR A 194 13.93 -5.56 -1.97
N LEU A 195 14.59 -6.68 -2.24
CA LEU A 195 16.01 -6.74 -2.61
C LEU A 195 16.24 -6.63 -4.13
N ILE A 196 15.17 -6.65 -4.94
CA ILE A 196 15.26 -6.61 -6.40
C ILE A 196 15.49 -5.17 -6.87
N ASP A 197 16.63 -4.94 -7.50
CA ASP A 197 16.90 -3.70 -8.24
C ASP A 197 16.11 -3.70 -9.57
N ILE A 198 14.91 -3.09 -9.54
CA ILE A 198 14.04 -2.95 -10.71
C ILE A 198 14.72 -2.20 -11.86
N GLY A 199 15.78 -1.42 -11.58
CA GLY A 199 16.60 -0.73 -12.57
C GLY A 199 17.21 -1.65 -13.62
N ARG A 200 17.43 -2.92 -13.27
CA ARG A 200 18.02 -3.92 -14.17
C ARG A 200 17.02 -4.62 -15.07
N PHE A 201 15.73 -4.44 -14.82
CA PHE A 201 14.64 -5.18 -15.47
C PHE A 201 13.59 -4.27 -16.08
N CYS A 202 13.84 -2.96 -16.12
CA CYS A 202 12.89 -1.98 -16.62
C CYS A 202 13.61 -0.85 -17.35
N ASN A 203 12.97 -0.36 -18.40
CA ASN A 203 13.45 0.72 -19.25
C ASN A 203 13.80 2.00 -18.44
N PRO A 204 14.96 2.65 -18.70
CA PRO A 204 15.36 3.89 -18.03
C PRO A 204 14.33 5.03 -18.16
N MET A 205 13.75 5.26 -19.35
CA MET A 205 12.71 6.28 -19.54
C MET A 205 11.44 5.95 -18.74
N VAL A 206 11.08 4.68 -18.60
CA VAL A 206 9.92 4.27 -17.78
C VAL A 206 10.21 4.49 -16.31
N ILE A 207 11.42 4.19 -15.84
CA ILE A 207 11.82 4.44 -14.45
C ILE A 207 11.83 5.93 -14.13
N GLU A 208 12.37 6.75 -15.03
CA GLU A 208 12.38 8.21 -14.92
C GLU A 208 10.97 8.78 -14.85
N ASN A 209 10.06 8.28 -15.70
CA ASN A 209 8.69 8.78 -15.78
C ASN A 209 7.78 8.27 -14.63
N TYR A 210 7.97 7.04 -14.12
CA TYR A 210 7.00 6.41 -13.20
C TYR A 210 7.55 6.10 -11.80
N GLY A 211 8.85 6.24 -11.59
CA GLY A 211 9.52 6.01 -10.30
C GLY A 211 9.82 4.53 -10.01
N LYS A 212 10.99 4.27 -9.41
CA LYS A 212 11.49 2.91 -9.13
C LYS A 212 10.55 2.11 -8.22
N GLU A 213 10.10 2.67 -7.10
CA GLU A 213 9.28 1.95 -6.11
C GLU A 213 7.92 1.52 -6.69
N ASN A 214 7.28 2.40 -7.45
CA ASN A 214 6.00 2.12 -8.10
C ASN A 214 6.10 1.00 -9.14
N MET A 215 7.18 1.00 -9.92
CA MET A 215 7.47 -0.04 -10.90
C MET A 215 7.78 -1.38 -10.21
N LEU A 216 8.55 -1.36 -9.13
CA LEU A 216 8.84 -2.56 -8.34
C LEU A 216 7.56 -3.17 -7.78
N ARG A 217 6.73 -2.39 -7.07
CA ARG A 217 5.48 -2.87 -6.47
C ARG A 217 4.52 -3.46 -7.51
N SER A 218 4.36 -2.78 -8.64
CA SER A 218 3.45 -3.23 -9.72
C SER A 218 3.96 -4.51 -10.39
N SER A 219 5.26 -4.60 -10.65
CA SER A 219 5.89 -5.77 -11.27
C SER A 219 5.87 -6.97 -10.32
N MET A 220 6.05 -6.78 -9.00
CA MET A 220 5.98 -7.85 -8.00
C MET A 220 4.58 -8.48 -7.93
N GLY A 221 3.51 -7.68 -7.99
CA GLY A 221 2.14 -8.21 -8.03
C GLY A 221 1.81 -9.01 -9.30
N ILE A 222 2.56 -8.80 -10.39
CA ILE A 222 2.47 -9.63 -11.60
C ILE A 222 3.37 -10.86 -11.47
N HIS A 223 4.57 -10.71 -10.92
CA HIS A 223 5.54 -11.79 -10.67
C HIS A 223 4.94 -12.88 -9.78
N GLU A 224 4.18 -12.51 -8.74
CA GLU A 224 3.42 -13.46 -7.91
C GLU A 224 2.48 -14.34 -8.75
N LYS A 225 1.85 -13.78 -9.79
CA LYS A 225 0.93 -14.52 -10.67
C LYS A 225 1.65 -15.46 -11.64
N LEU A 226 2.96 -15.27 -11.86
CA LEU A 226 3.80 -16.16 -12.68
C LEU A 226 4.37 -17.34 -11.88
N LYS A 227 4.00 -17.48 -10.60
CA LYS A 227 4.42 -18.60 -9.74
C LYS A 227 4.15 -19.94 -10.42
N ASN A 228 5.16 -20.81 -10.37
CA ASN A 228 5.22 -22.13 -11.02
C ASN A 228 5.52 -22.12 -12.53
N GLN A 229 5.65 -20.95 -13.18
CA GLN A 229 6.16 -20.88 -14.55
C GLN A 229 7.69 -20.84 -14.53
N THR A 230 8.32 -21.99 -14.74
CA THR A 230 9.80 -22.14 -14.70
C THR A 230 10.42 -22.51 -16.05
N ASN A 231 9.60 -22.83 -17.07
CA ASN A 231 10.10 -23.14 -18.40
C ASN A 231 10.60 -21.88 -19.11
N LEU A 232 11.91 -21.80 -19.38
CA LEU A 232 12.55 -20.62 -19.96
C LEU A 232 12.02 -20.28 -21.37
N ASN A 233 11.76 -21.28 -22.21
CA ASN A 233 11.22 -21.05 -23.55
C ASN A 233 9.78 -20.54 -23.49
N THR A 234 8.96 -21.04 -22.55
CA THR A 234 7.61 -20.51 -22.31
C THR A 234 7.66 -19.06 -21.82
N LEU A 235 8.56 -18.72 -20.90
CA LEU A 235 8.72 -17.35 -20.41
C LEU A 235 9.21 -16.41 -21.50
N LYS A 236 10.18 -16.81 -22.33
CA LYS A 236 10.63 -16.05 -23.52
C LYS A 236 9.50 -15.81 -24.50
N LEU A 237 8.69 -16.83 -24.79
CA LEU A 237 7.50 -16.69 -25.63
C LEU A 237 6.48 -15.72 -25.04
N SER A 238 6.21 -15.80 -23.74
CA SER A 238 5.36 -14.83 -23.05
C SER A 238 5.93 -13.41 -23.17
N PHE A 239 7.23 -13.23 -22.98
CA PHE A 239 7.89 -11.94 -23.15
C PHE A 239 7.68 -11.38 -24.56
N ILE A 240 7.92 -12.20 -25.58
CA ILE A 240 7.73 -11.84 -26.99
C ILE A 240 6.28 -11.44 -27.27
N GLN A 241 5.31 -12.24 -26.81
CA GLN A 241 3.88 -11.97 -27.00
C GLN A 241 3.43 -10.69 -26.29
N MET A 242 4.04 -10.36 -25.14
CA MET A 242 3.71 -9.16 -24.38
C MET A 242 4.32 -7.92 -25.04
N ALA A 243 5.56 -8.01 -25.51
CA ALA A 243 6.23 -6.97 -26.29
C ALA A 243 5.45 -6.61 -27.56
N GLN A 244 4.90 -7.61 -28.26
CA GLN A 244 4.09 -7.42 -29.47
C GLN A 244 2.77 -6.67 -29.25
N ARG A 245 2.30 -6.57 -28.00
CA ARG A 245 1.11 -5.77 -27.68
C ARG A 245 1.43 -4.28 -27.60
N SER A 246 2.71 -3.89 -27.66
CA SER A 246 3.13 -2.49 -27.62
C SER A 246 2.94 -1.87 -28.98
N HIS A 247 2.12 -0.82 -29.06
CA HIS A 247 1.85 -0.11 -30.32
C HIS A 247 3.07 0.66 -30.84
N SER A 248 4.00 1.00 -29.96
CA SER A 248 5.30 1.60 -30.29
C SER A 248 6.32 0.61 -30.85
N PHE A 249 6.03 -0.70 -30.79
CA PHE A 249 6.94 -1.74 -31.22
C PHE A 249 6.52 -2.33 -32.58
N GLY A 250 7.35 -2.14 -33.59
CA GLY A 250 7.08 -2.51 -34.99
C GLY A 250 6.87 -1.29 -35.88
N ALA A 251 6.18 -1.48 -37.02
CA ALA A 251 5.71 -0.37 -37.84
C ALA A 251 4.20 -0.22 -37.76
N THR A 252 3.74 1.02 -37.67
CA THR A 252 2.32 1.32 -37.91
C THR A 252 2.11 1.51 -39.40
N MET A 253 1.24 0.68 -39.97
CA MET A 253 0.99 0.62 -41.40
C MET A 253 -0.17 1.51 -41.84
N PHE A 254 0.03 2.22 -42.93
CA PHE A 254 -0.97 3.05 -43.60
C PHE A 254 -1.01 2.71 -45.08
N ASP A 255 -2.22 2.51 -45.61
CA ASP A 255 -2.41 2.42 -47.05
C ASP A 255 -2.42 3.82 -47.65
N SER A 256 -1.73 3.99 -48.78
CA SER A 256 -1.61 5.26 -49.47
C SER A 256 -1.53 5.12 -50.99
N VAL A 257 -1.57 6.27 -51.67
CA VAL A 257 -1.37 6.37 -53.12
C VAL A 257 -0.29 7.40 -53.41
N LEU A 258 0.81 6.96 -54.03
CA LEU A 258 1.92 7.81 -54.48
C LEU A 258 1.99 7.75 -56.01
N SER A 259 1.87 8.91 -56.66
CA SER A 259 1.87 9.04 -58.13
C SER A 259 0.94 8.05 -58.86
N GLY A 260 -0.24 7.80 -58.28
CA GLY A 260 -1.27 6.91 -58.86
C GLY A 260 -1.09 5.42 -58.56
N LYS A 261 -0.03 5.00 -57.86
CA LYS A 261 0.19 3.60 -57.45
C LYS A 261 -0.18 3.39 -55.98
N LYS A 262 -0.81 2.26 -55.66
CA LYS A 262 -1.04 1.85 -54.27
C LYS A 262 0.28 1.51 -53.61
N VAL A 263 0.53 2.14 -52.47
CA VAL A 263 1.70 1.93 -51.63
C VAL A 263 1.27 1.69 -50.19
N HIS A 264 2.14 1.07 -49.42
CA HIS A 264 2.03 1.01 -47.97
C HIS A 264 3.12 1.89 -47.37
N VAL A 265 2.74 2.66 -46.37
CA VAL A 265 3.62 3.52 -45.59
C VAL A 265 3.70 2.96 -44.18
N GLY A 266 4.88 2.52 -43.77
CA GLY A 266 5.19 2.07 -42.43
C GLY A 266 5.91 3.17 -41.65
N ILE A 267 5.38 3.54 -40.49
CA ILE A 267 6.06 4.45 -39.57
C ILE A 267 6.76 3.65 -38.49
N VAL A 268 8.08 3.78 -38.39
CA VAL A 268 8.95 3.12 -37.41
C VAL A 268 9.71 4.15 -36.59
N TYR A 269 10.29 3.73 -35.47
CA TYR A 269 11.12 4.57 -34.60
C TYR A 269 12.23 5.31 -35.38
N ASP A 270 12.87 4.62 -36.32
CA ASP A 270 14.01 5.17 -37.07
C ASP A 270 13.62 6.07 -38.26
N GLY A 271 12.34 6.10 -38.70
CA GLY A 271 11.94 6.81 -39.91
C GLY A 271 10.65 6.33 -40.58
N ILE A 272 10.48 6.69 -41.85
CA ILE A 272 9.34 6.32 -42.69
C ILE A 272 9.80 5.29 -43.73
N ILE A 273 9.07 4.20 -43.85
CA ILE A 273 9.25 3.16 -44.86
C ILE A 273 8.09 3.27 -45.86
N VAL A 274 8.38 3.29 -47.15
CA VAL A 274 7.38 3.29 -48.23
C VAL A 274 7.67 2.14 -49.18
N TYR A 275 6.67 1.31 -49.49
CA TYR A 275 6.81 0.22 -50.46
C TYR A 275 5.52 -0.05 -51.24
N LEU A 276 5.61 -0.75 -52.37
CA LEU A 276 4.48 -1.03 -53.26
C LEU A 276 3.63 -2.20 -52.73
N SER A 277 2.30 -2.16 -52.95
CA SER A 277 1.34 -3.12 -52.38
C SER A 277 1.60 -4.58 -52.71
N ASP A 278 2.30 -4.85 -53.82
CA ASP A 278 2.45 -6.19 -54.38
C ASP A 278 3.86 -6.76 -54.18
N LEU A 279 4.81 -5.95 -53.67
CA LEU A 279 6.23 -6.32 -53.50
C LEU A 279 6.84 -5.57 -52.29
N ILE A 280 7.02 -6.26 -51.16
CA ILE A 280 7.76 -5.75 -49.98
C ILE A 280 9.24 -5.46 -50.32
N GLU A 281 9.72 -5.90 -51.47
CA GLU A 281 11.13 -5.84 -51.84
C GLU A 281 11.59 -4.46 -52.35
N ASP A 282 10.67 -3.59 -52.79
CA ASP A 282 10.97 -2.23 -53.29
C ASP A 282 10.67 -1.16 -52.22
N ILE A 283 11.61 -1.02 -51.28
CA ILE A 283 11.48 -0.12 -50.13
C ILE A 283 12.24 1.19 -50.36
N THR A 284 11.58 2.29 -50.06
CA THR A 284 12.20 3.59 -49.84
C THR A 284 12.14 3.92 -48.35
N PHE A 285 13.29 4.22 -47.75
CA PHE A 285 13.38 4.66 -46.36
C PHE A 285 13.73 6.14 -46.27
N TYR A 286 13.05 6.84 -45.39
CA TYR A 286 13.30 8.23 -45.06
C TYR A 286 13.67 8.31 -43.57
N PRO A 287 14.94 8.55 -43.23
CA PRO A 287 15.38 8.60 -41.84
C PRO A 287 14.68 9.70 -41.05
N MET A 288 14.41 9.45 -39.77
CA MET A 288 13.76 10.43 -38.89
C MET A 288 14.57 11.73 -38.80
N HIS A 289 15.91 11.64 -38.80
CA HIS A 289 16.80 12.80 -38.72
C HIS A 289 16.83 13.69 -39.98
N ASP A 290 16.37 13.17 -41.13
CA ASP A 290 16.29 13.92 -42.39
C ASP A 290 14.99 14.73 -42.51
N ILE A 291 14.00 14.42 -41.68
CA ILE A 291 12.72 15.12 -41.66
C ILE A 291 12.92 16.50 -41.02
N LYS A 292 12.40 17.54 -41.68
CA LYS A 292 12.37 18.92 -41.20
C LYS A 292 11.05 19.25 -40.53
N SER A 293 9.92 18.98 -41.17
CA SER A 293 8.58 19.30 -40.64
C SER A 293 7.51 18.41 -41.28
N ILE A 294 6.35 18.29 -40.63
CA ILE A 294 5.24 17.45 -41.09
C ILE A 294 3.92 18.16 -40.78
N TYR A 295 2.96 18.12 -41.69
CA TYR A 295 1.61 18.64 -41.46
C TYR A 295 0.54 17.88 -42.28
N SER A 296 -0.73 18.01 -41.87
CA SER A 296 -1.89 17.45 -42.58
C SER A 296 -2.52 18.49 -43.50
N THR A 297 -2.97 18.06 -44.68
CA THR A 297 -3.82 18.86 -45.60
C THR A 297 -5.25 18.33 -45.66
N GLY A 298 -5.67 17.55 -44.66
CA GLY A 298 -6.96 16.85 -44.62
C GLY A 298 -6.92 15.47 -45.27
N ASP A 299 -6.68 15.40 -46.58
CA ASP A 299 -6.65 14.13 -47.34
C ASP A 299 -5.24 13.50 -47.45
N SER A 300 -4.22 14.27 -47.07
CA SER A 300 -2.81 13.91 -47.22
C SER A 300 -2.00 14.35 -46.01
N ALA A 301 -0.98 13.57 -45.66
CA ALA A 301 0.10 14.00 -44.78
C ALA A 301 1.30 14.44 -45.63
N VAL A 302 1.86 15.61 -45.38
CA VAL A 302 3.00 16.16 -46.12
C VAL A 302 4.22 16.22 -45.21
N VAL A 303 5.27 15.49 -45.58
CA VAL A 303 6.56 15.43 -44.86
C VAL A 303 7.58 16.25 -45.64
N TYR A 304 8.16 17.29 -45.02
CA TYR A 304 9.27 18.07 -45.57
C TYR A 304 10.59 17.58 -45.01
N PHE A 305 11.58 17.43 -45.87
CA PHE A 305 12.93 17.02 -45.51
C PHE A 305 13.88 18.22 -45.45
N LYS A 306 14.98 18.10 -44.69
CA LYS A 306 16.02 19.13 -44.53
C LYS A 306 16.69 19.52 -45.86
N ASN A 307 16.60 18.67 -46.89
CA ASN A 307 17.07 18.93 -48.25
C ASN A 307 16.05 19.64 -49.17
N ASN A 308 15.00 20.23 -48.61
CA ASN A 308 13.90 20.92 -49.32
C ASN A 308 13.05 20.05 -50.25
N LYS A 309 13.15 18.71 -50.17
CA LYS A 309 12.19 17.80 -50.81
C LYS A 309 10.99 17.59 -49.89
N ASN A 310 9.87 17.14 -50.45
CA ASN A 310 8.72 16.69 -49.69
C ASN A 310 8.21 15.31 -50.15
N LEU A 311 7.50 14.64 -49.25
CA LEU A 311 6.77 13.40 -49.50
C LEU A 311 5.31 13.62 -49.12
N GLN A 312 4.41 13.49 -50.10
CA GLN A 312 2.97 13.60 -49.89
C GLN A 312 2.33 12.20 -49.81
N ILE A 313 1.76 11.87 -48.65
CA ILE A 313 1.16 10.58 -48.34
C ILE A 313 -0.36 10.76 -48.32
N LYS A 314 -1.06 10.36 -49.40
CA LYS A 314 -2.53 10.38 -49.47
C LYS A 314 -3.12 9.23 -48.69
N THR A 315 -3.85 9.47 -47.62
CA THR A 315 -4.45 8.39 -46.81
C THR A 315 -5.67 8.91 -46.06
N GLY A 316 -6.68 8.05 -45.89
CA GLY A 316 -7.89 8.39 -45.11
C GLY A 316 -7.64 8.54 -43.60
N ARG A 317 -6.38 8.44 -43.16
CA ARG A 317 -5.93 8.58 -41.77
C ARG A 317 -4.74 9.55 -41.66
N ALA A 318 -4.75 10.62 -42.46
CA ALA A 318 -3.62 11.55 -42.56
C ALA A 318 -3.24 12.17 -41.21
N GLU A 319 -4.24 12.58 -40.41
CA GLU A 319 -4.03 13.15 -39.07
C GLU A 319 -3.34 12.18 -38.11
N LYS A 320 -3.77 10.91 -38.09
CA LYS A 320 -3.13 9.85 -37.30
C LYS A 320 -1.66 9.64 -37.68
N LEU A 321 -1.35 9.70 -38.98
CA LEU A 321 0.02 9.55 -39.48
C LEU A 321 0.91 10.71 -39.03
N VAL A 322 0.41 11.94 -39.14
CA VAL A 322 1.12 13.16 -38.69
C VAL A 322 1.38 13.08 -37.18
N SER A 323 0.36 12.76 -36.38
CA SER A 323 0.46 12.59 -34.93
C SER A 323 1.54 11.58 -34.52
N LEU A 324 1.55 10.41 -35.16
CA LEU A 324 2.52 9.37 -34.90
C LEU A 324 3.96 9.82 -35.18
N LEU A 325 4.20 10.48 -36.31
CA LEU A 325 5.52 10.96 -36.67
C LEU A 325 6.00 12.11 -35.79
N SER A 326 5.11 13.04 -35.43
CA SER A 326 5.43 14.13 -34.49
C SER A 326 5.86 13.58 -33.12
N GLY A 327 5.25 12.49 -32.65
CA GLY A 327 5.64 11.81 -31.42
C GLY A 327 7.06 11.25 -31.48
N TYR A 328 7.42 10.56 -32.56
CA TYR A 328 8.79 10.07 -32.76
C TYR A 328 9.81 11.20 -32.90
N PHE A 329 9.46 12.29 -33.57
CA PHE A 329 10.32 13.45 -33.75
C PHE A 329 10.72 14.09 -32.40
N TYR A 330 9.77 14.19 -31.46
CA TYR A 330 10.01 14.67 -30.09
C TYR A 330 10.94 13.75 -29.30
N LEU A 331 10.77 12.43 -29.40
CA LEU A 331 11.60 11.45 -28.69
C LEU A 331 13.07 11.48 -29.13
N CYS A 332 13.32 11.78 -30.40
CA CYS A 332 14.67 11.93 -30.94
C CYS A 332 15.36 13.25 -30.53
N GLY A 333 14.70 14.13 -29.77
CA GLY A 333 15.29 15.39 -29.28
C GLY A 333 15.47 16.47 -30.36
N GLU A 334 14.90 16.29 -31.55
CA GLU A 334 14.97 17.24 -32.65
C GLU A 334 13.76 18.21 -32.56
N THR A 335 14.01 19.53 -32.48
CA THR A 335 12.94 20.54 -32.51
C THR A 335 12.88 21.18 -33.91
N SER A 336 11.71 21.14 -34.55
CA SER A 336 11.48 21.83 -35.83
C SER A 336 10.95 23.25 -35.60
N PRO A 337 11.41 24.25 -36.38
CA PRO A 337 10.87 25.61 -36.32
C PRO A 337 9.52 25.80 -37.04
N ASP A 338 9.13 24.91 -37.96
CA ASP A 338 7.95 25.08 -38.83
C ASP A 338 6.82 24.07 -38.57
N VAL A 339 7.02 23.14 -37.66
CA VAL A 339 5.90 22.49 -36.97
C VAL A 339 5.51 23.53 -35.92
N GLU A 340 4.30 24.11 -35.95
CA GLU A 340 3.76 24.77 -34.75
C GLU A 340 4.17 23.87 -33.59
N LYS A 341 4.92 24.38 -32.59
CA LYS A 341 5.21 23.60 -31.37
C LYS A 341 3.92 22.83 -31.12
N PRO A 342 3.91 21.48 -31.07
CA PRO A 342 2.67 20.79 -30.75
C PRO A 342 2.15 21.53 -29.53
N VAL A 343 0.96 22.13 -29.66
CA VAL A 343 0.39 23.06 -28.70
C VAL A 343 0.18 22.23 -27.44
N SER A 344 1.22 22.08 -26.63
CA SER A 344 1.45 20.89 -25.81
C SER A 344 1.28 19.56 -26.57
N LEU A 345 1.45 18.42 -25.91
CA LEU A 345 1.17 17.10 -26.47
C LEU A 345 -0.28 16.91 -27.03
N HIS A 346 -1.16 17.92 -26.98
CA HIS A 346 -2.61 17.86 -27.17
C HIS A 346 -3.18 17.25 -28.46
N PHE A 347 -2.45 17.21 -29.58
CA PHE A 347 -2.99 16.64 -30.83
C PHE A 347 -2.51 15.22 -31.16
N ALA A 348 -1.56 14.67 -30.38
CA ALA A 348 -1.24 13.25 -30.43
C ALA A 348 -2.13 12.41 -29.48
N GLU A 349 -3.08 13.04 -28.80
CA GLU A 349 -3.86 12.48 -27.68
C GLU A 349 -5.13 11.71 -28.11
N ASP A 350 -5.57 11.83 -29.37
CA ASP A 350 -6.78 11.15 -29.85
C ASP A 350 -6.53 9.74 -30.40
N ASP A 351 -5.27 9.36 -30.65
CA ASP A 351 -4.93 8.03 -31.15
C ASP A 351 -4.16 7.20 -30.14
N LYS A 352 -4.67 5.99 -29.88
CA LYS A 352 -4.30 5.04 -28.80
C LYS A 352 -2.84 4.54 -28.84
N LEU A 353 -1.99 5.13 -29.67
CA LEU A 353 -0.61 4.72 -29.91
C LEU A 353 0.38 5.24 -28.84
N PHE A 354 0.06 6.37 -28.20
CA PHE A 354 0.91 6.99 -27.18
C PHE A 354 0.07 7.66 -26.08
N ASP A 355 -0.58 6.85 -25.24
CA ASP A 355 -1.24 7.32 -24.02
C ASP A 355 -0.21 7.76 -22.95
N PHE A 356 0.50 8.86 -23.25
CA PHE A 356 1.36 9.58 -22.32
C PHE A 356 0.73 10.88 -21.86
N SER A 357 -0.21 11.50 -22.58
CA SER A 357 -0.87 12.75 -22.17
C SER A 357 -1.77 12.57 -20.96
N LYS A 358 -2.56 11.48 -20.91
CA LYS A 358 -3.38 11.15 -19.74
C LYS A 358 -2.53 10.81 -18.52
N LYS A 359 -1.26 10.44 -18.71
CA LYS A 359 -0.33 10.08 -17.63
C LYS A 359 0.69 11.13 -17.24
N ARG A 360 1.05 12.06 -18.13
CA ARG A 360 2.00 13.15 -17.83
C ARG A 360 1.29 14.30 -17.14
N GLU A 361 0.00 14.51 -17.43
CA GLU A 361 -0.88 15.19 -16.49
C GLU A 361 -0.94 14.40 -15.17
N GLU A 362 -1.16 13.07 -15.14
CA GLU A 362 -1.11 12.29 -13.88
C GLU A 362 0.24 12.34 -13.13
N ILE A 363 1.41 12.52 -13.77
CA ILE A 363 2.75 12.48 -13.12
C ILE A 363 3.15 13.83 -12.54
N VAL A 364 2.84 14.94 -13.21
CA VAL A 364 2.94 16.28 -12.61
C VAL A 364 1.80 16.50 -11.60
N PHE A 365 0.65 15.86 -11.82
CA PHE A 365 -0.45 15.73 -10.86
C PHE A 365 -0.11 14.77 -9.70
N LEU A 366 0.80 13.80 -9.84
CA LEU A 366 1.17 12.85 -8.78
C LEU A 366 2.01 13.51 -7.70
N THR A 367 2.93 14.39 -8.09
CA THR A 367 3.63 15.29 -7.16
C THR A 367 2.68 16.35 -6.58
N ASN A 368 1.50 16.53 -7.20
CA ASN A 368 0.44 17.45 -6.78
C ASN A 368 -0.84 16.77 -6.23
N ARG A 369 -0.88 15.46 -5.94
CA ARG A 369 -2.13 14.81 -5.48
C ARG A 369 -2.57 15.26 -4.09
N LEU A 370 -1.57 15.55 -3.27
CA LEU A 370 -1.70 16.27 -2.02
C LEU A 370 -1.84 17.77 -2.24
N SER A 371 -1.09 18.35 -3.18
CA SER A 371 -1.13 19.79 -3.49
C SER A 371 -2.47 20.27 -4.05
N TYR A 372 -3.20 19.47 -4.81
CA TYR A 372 -4.53 19.80 -5.35
C TYR A 372 -5.61 19.71 -4.26
N PHE A 373 -5.51 18.71 -3.38
CA PHE A 373 -6.29 18.70 -2.15
C PHE A 373 -5.91 19.89 -1.24
N HIS A 374 -4.62 20.23 -1.13
CA HIS A 374 -4.14 21.40 -0.39
C HIS A 374 -4.64 22.71 -1.01
N GLU A 375 -4.66 22.83 -2.33
CA GLU A 375 -5.12 24.00 -3.07
C GLU A 375 -6.63 24.13 -2.96
N ASN A 376 -7.40 23.04 -3.06
CA ASN A 376 -8.84 23.05 -2.79
C ASN A 376 -9.15 23.36 -1.32
N ILE A 377 -8.34 22.89 -0.36
CA ILE A 377 -8.42 23.32 1.05
C ILE A 377 -8.15 24.82 1.17
N GLN A 378 -7.14 25.34 0.48
CA GLN A 378 -6.80 26.77 0.49
C GLN A 378 -7.87 27.64 -0.18
N VAL A 379 -8.44 27.19 -1.30
CA VAL A 379 -9.53 27.87 -2.02
C VAL A 379 -10.83 27.81 -1.24
N ALA A 380 -11.19 26.66 -0.67
CA ALA A 380 -12.36 26.54 0.21
C ALA A 380 -12.21 27.39 1.48
N ALA A 381 -10.99 27.50 2.03
CA ALA A 381 -10.69 28.41 3.12
C ALA A 381 -10.78 29.89 2.70
N ALA A 382 -10.38 30.23 1.47
CA ALA A 382 -10.44 31.60 0.93
C ALA A 382 -11.88 32.05 0.59
N ASP A 383 -12.68 31.19 -0.04
CA ASP A 383 -14.10 31.46 -0.37
C ASP A 383 -14.97 31.68 0.87
N ALA A 384 -14.57 31.11 2.02
CA ALA A 384 -15.31 31.18 3.27
C ALA A 384 -15.14 32.52 4.04
N TYR A 385 -14.48 33.55 3.49
CA TYR A 385 -14.18 34.81 4.18
C TYR A 385 -13.44 34.61 5.53
N LEU A 386 -12.53 33.63 5.60
CA LEU A 386 -11.83 33.24 6.84
C LEU A 386 -10.52 34.01 7.10
N GLU A 387 -10.32 35.18 6.49
CA GLU A 387 -9.21 36.07 6.89
C GLU A 387 -9.44 36.69 8.28
N GLN A 388 -10.63 36.55 8.89
CA GLN A 388 -10.95 37.15 10.18
C GLN A 388 -11.08 36.18 11.38
N ILE A 389 -11.01 34.85 11.19
CA ILE A 389 -11.23 33.90 12.31
C ILE A 389 -10.21 32.74 12.27
N ALA A 390 -9.10 32.99 12.97
CA ALA A 390 -8.09 32.04 13.46
C ALA A 390 -6.89 31.66 12.54
N PRO A 391 -5.70 31.46 13.13
CA PRO A 391 -4.41 31.72 12.51
C PRO A 391 -3.80 30.47 11.83
N LYS A 392 -2.73 30.70 11.06
CA LYS A 392 -1.82 29.77 10.35
C LYS A 392 -1.51 28.39 10.98
N ARG A 393 -1.84 28.14 12.25
CA ARG A 393 -1.70 26.84 12.96
C ARG A 393 -2.72 25.78 12.53
N ILE A 394 -3.96 26.11 12.18
CA ILE A 394 -5.00 25.13 11.81
C ILE A 394 -4.70 24.50 10.44
N LEU A 395 -4.34 25.35 9.48
CA LEU A 395 -3.78 24.94 8.19
C LEU A 395 -2.49 24.15 8.40
N ALA A 396 -1.61 24.54 9.33
CA ALA A 396 -0.41 23.77 9.64
C ALA A 396 -0.74 22.40 10.24
N SER A 397 -1.74 22.23 11.11
CA SER A 397 -2.12 20.92 11.67
C SER A 397 -2.75 19.99 10.63
N ILE A 398 -3.64 20.52 9.77
CA ILE A 398 -4.18 19.77 8.63
C ILE A 398 -3.05 19.40 7.66
N LEU A 399 -2.20 20.36 7.29
CA LEU A 399 -1.04 20.12 6.42
C LEU A 399 0.03 19.24 7.07
N THR A 400 0.16 19.19 8.40
CA THR A 400 1.13 18.35 9.13
C THR A 400 0.61 16.93 9.29
N ALA A 401 -0.66 16.75 9.64
CA ALA A 401 -1.33 15.44 9.65
C ALA A 401 -1.33 14.80 8.24
N ILE A 402 -1.39 15.65 7.21
CA ILE A 402 -1.29 15.24 5.82
C ILE A 402 0.18 15.02 5.37
N LYS A 403 1.13 15.89 5.77
CA LYS A 403 2.57 15.79 5.39
C LYS A 403 3.32 14.67 6.12
N GLN A 404 2.97 14.35 7.36
CA GLN A 404 3.64 13.31 8.17
C GLN A 404 3.12 11.90 7.86
N ASN A 405 2.08 11.78 7.04
CA ASN A 405 1.41 10.52 6.77
C ASN A 405 1.64 10.09 5.32
N HIS A 406 2.77 9.42 5.06
CA HIS A 406 3.20 9.03 3.71
C HIS A 406 2.24 8.10 2.96
N ASN A 407 1.16 7.60 3.60
CA ASN A 407 0.17 6.69 3.01
C ASN A 407 -1.31 7.11 3.20
N LEU A 408 -1.62 8.25 3.83
CA LEU A 408 -2.98 8.83 4.00
C LEU A 408 -4.14 7.84 4.26
N THR A 409 -3.92 6.74 5.00
CA THR A 409 -4.97 5.75 5.29
C THR A 409 -5.86 6.16 6.46
N THR A 410 -5.49 7.18 7.23
CA THR A 410 -6.21 7.62 8.44
C THR A 410 -6.23 9.15 8.53
N ILE A 411 -7.42 9.71 8.73
CA ILE A 411 -7.68 11.12 9.03
C ILE A 411 -8.05 11.19 10.52
N ASN A 412 -7.15 11.72 11.35
CA ASN A 412 -7.35 11.80 12.80
C ASN A 412 -7.43 13.25 13.28
N PHE A 413 -8.64 13.70 13.60
CA PHE A 413 -8.93 14.96 14.28
C PHE A 413 -9.27 14.74 15.75
N ALA A 414 -8.93 13.60 16.36
CA ALA A 414 -9.27 13.35 17.74
C ALA A 414 -8.62 14.36 18.68
N SER A 415 -9.40 14.93 19.61
CA SER A 415 -8.95 15.89 20.62
C SER A 415 -8.25 17.14 20.06
N THR A 416 -8.43 17.48 18.78
CA THR A 416 -7.76 18.64 18.17
C THR A 416 -8.49 19.97 18.37
N ASP A 417 -9.66 19.95 19.00
CA ASP A 417 -10.57 21.10 19.12
C ASP A 417 -10.98 21.65 17.74
N VAL A 418 -11.28 20.72 16.81
CA VAL A 418 -11.67 21.09 15.44
C VAL A 418 -13.01 21.81 15.46
N SER A 419 -13.03 23.06 14.99
CA SER A 419 -14.27 23.83 14.94
C SER A 419 -15.20 23.31 13.84
N ILE A 420 -16.49 23.56 13.97
CA ILE A 420 -17.45 23.16 12.93
C ILE A 420 -17.13 23.80 11.57
N THR A 421 -16.66 25.05 11.57
CA THR A 421 -16.23 25.74 10.36
C THR A 421 -15.06 25.03 9.69
N GLN A 422 -14.09 24.55 10.48
CA GLN A 422 -12.93 23.81 9.96
C GLN A 422 -13.35 22.46 9.36
N LEU A 423 -14.22 21.71 10.03
CA LEU A 423 -14.75 20.45 9.51
C LEU A 423 -15.57 20.69 8.23
N THR A 424 -16.34 21.77 8.17
CA THR A 424 -17.13 22.14 6.99
C THR A 424 -16.22 22.44 5.81
N VAL A 425 -15.18 23.29 5.99
CA VAL A 425 -14.18 23.56 4.96
C VAL A 425 -13.52 22.27 4.49
N PHE A 426 -13.15 21.38 5.42
CA PHE A 426 -12.56 20.08 5.08
C PHE A 426 -13.51 19.21 4.25
N ALA A 427 -14.78 19.09 4.65
CA ALA A 427 -15.80 18.32 3.96
C ALA A 427 -16.11 18.86 2.55
N GLU A 428 -16.23 20.18 2.42
CA GLU A 428 -16.40 20.84 1.13
C GLU A 428 -15.18 20.66 0.23
N SER A 429 -13.98 20.69 0.80
CA SER A 429 -12.74 20.46 0.05
C SER A 429 -12.69 19.06 -0.52
N ILE A 430 -13.10 18.05 0.26
CA ILE A 430 -13.27 16.67 -0.22
C ILE A 430 -14.28 16.65 -1.38
N ASP A 431 -15.48 17.19 -1.18
CA ASP A 431 -16.54 17.18 -2.18
C ASP A 431 -16.14 17.88 -3.48
N ARG A 432 -15.53 19.07 -3.40
CA ARG A 432 -14.98 19.82 -4.55
C ARG A 432 -13.88 19.02 -5.26
N THR A 433 -12.99 18.39 -4.50
CA THR A 433 -11.87 17.60 -5.05
C THR A 433 -12.39 16.39 -5.84
N PHE A 434 -13.42 15.70 -5.35
CA PHE A 434 -13.98 14.54 -6.05
C PHE A 434 -14.95 14.90 -7.18
N LYS A 435 -15.56 16.09 -7.15
CA LYS A 435 -16.41 16.62 -8.24
C LYS A 435 -15.60 17.24 -9.39
N SER A 436 -14.37 17.66 -9.14
CA SER A 436 -13.52 18.22 -10.19
C SER A 436 -13.07 17.14 -11.19
N ARG A 437 -12.57 17.58 -12.36
CA ARG A 437 -12.20 16.68 -13.47
C ARG A 437 -11.15 15.61 -13.09
N GLY A 438 -10.40 15.78 -12.00
CA GLY A 438 -9.39 14.83 -11.48
C GLY A 438 -9.86 13.90 -10.33
N GLY A 439 -11.15 13.89 -9.97
CA GLY A 439 -11.65 13.18 -8.79
C GLY A 439 -11.41 11.65 -8.78
N LYS A 440 -11.40 10.99 -9.95
CA LYS A 440 -11.04 9.56 -10.06
C LYS A 440 -9.57 9.31 -9.76
N ASP A 441 -8.69 10.21 -10.18
CA ASP A 441 -7.25 10.10 -10.00
C ASP A 441 -6.86 10.43 -8.56
N VAL A 442 -7.62 11.30 -7.88
CA VAL A 442 -7.53 11.50 -6.42
C VAL A 442 -8.01 10.24 -5.68
N GLN A 443 -9.05 9.54 -6.13
CA GLN A 443 -9.52 8.31 -5.49
C GLN A 443 -8.43 7.22 -5.43
N GLU A 444 -7.58 7.11 -6.46
CA GLU A 444 -6.47 6.14 -6.47
C GLU A 444 -5.34 6.46 -5.48
N THR A 445 -5.34 7.64 -4.85
CA THR A 445 -4.27 8.08 -3.94
C THR A 445 -4.72 8.61 -2.60
N PHE A 446 -5.93 9.15 -2.51
CA PHE A 446 -6.61 9.48 -1.29
C PHE A 446 -7.38 8.25 -0.80
N ASN A 447 -6.65 7.31 -0.21
CA ASN A 447 -7.17 6.05 0.32
C ASN A 447 -7.37 6.13 1.84
N ALA A 448 -7.95 7.23 2.32
CA ALA A 448 -8.29 7.35 3.74
C ALA A 448 -9.37 6.33 4.09
N GLN A 449 -9.02 5.33 4.87
CA GLN A 449 -9.95 4.27 5.30
C GLN A 449 -10.50 4.56 6.69
N GLU A 450 -9.87 5.45 7.44
CA GLU A 450 -10.26 5.80 8.80
C GLU A 450 -10.50 7.30 8.95
N LEU A 451 -11.60 7.67 9.60
CA LEU A 451 -11.89 9.02 10.07
C LEU A 451 -12.14 8.99 11.58
N SER A 452 -11.39 9.78 12.34
CA SER A 452 -11.61 9.96 13.78
C SER A 452 -11.87 11.42 14.09
N LEU A 453 -13.03 11.71 14.66
CA LEU A 453 -13.45 13.02 15.18
C LEU A 453 -13.60 12.99 16.71
N ALA A 454 -13.08 11.95 17.36
CA ALA A 454 -13.31 11.68 18.77
C ALA A 454 -12.91 12.85 19.68
N ASP A 455 -13.61 13.01 20.80
CA ASP A 455 -13.28 13.97 21.86
C ASP A 455 -13.23 15.46 21.41
N ASN A 456 -13.91 15.81 20.31
CA ASN A 456 -14.22 17.19 19.96
C ASN A 456 -15.63 17.52 20.48
N MET A 457 -15.72 17.78 21.78
CA MET A 457 -16.99 18.06 22.45
C MET A 457 -17.67 19.27 21.80
N GLU A 458 -18.99 19.21 21.61
CA GLU A 458 -19.85 20.17 20.88
C GLU A 458 -19.90 20.02 19.36
N LEU A 459 -18.94 19.33 18.72
CA LEU A 459 -18.94 19.18 17.26
C LEU A 459 -20.22 18.49 16.76
N GLY A 460 -20.67 17.45 17.47
CA GLY A 460 -21.85 16.65 17.14
C GLY A 460 -23.20 17.29 17.45
N LYS A 461 -23.26 18.55 17.92
CA LYS A 461 -24.50 19.25 18.30
C LYS A 461 -25.09 20.17 17.23
N THR A 462 -24.42 20.32 16.09
CA THR A 462 -24.79 21.29 15.04
C THR A 462 -25.34 20.63 13.79
N ASN A 463 -26.24 21.29 13.07
CA ASN A 463 -26.75 20.78 11.79
C ASN A 463 -25.68 20.84 10.69
N GLU A 464 -24.77 21.80 10.79
CA GLU A 464 -23.58 21.96 9.96
C GLU A 464 -22.71 20.69 10.06
N PHE A 465 -22.58 20.11 11.26
CA PHE A 465 -21.86 18.85 11.44
C PHE A 465 -22.50 17.73 10.65
N ALA A 466 -23.83 17.60 10.72
CA ALA A 466 -24.54 16.58 9.97
C ALA A 466 -24.30 16.71 8.46
N LYS A 467 -24.33 17.94 7.93
CA LYS A 467 -24.04 18.25 6.52
C LYS A 467 -22.60 17.87 6.16
N ALA A 468 -21.63 18.31 6.95
CA ALA A 468 -20.21 18.04 6.72
C ALA A 468 -19.90 16.54 6.75
N LEU A 469 -20.40 15.82 7.78
CA LEU A 469 -20.23 14.37 7.86
C LEU A 469 -20.92 13.65 6.69
N CYS A 470 -22.12 14.08 6.29
CA CYS A 470 -22.79 13.49 5.13
C CYS A 470 -22.00 13.67 3.83
N LEU A 471 -21.39 14.83 3.60
CA LEU A 471 -20.52 15.08 2.44
C LEU A 471 -19.33 14.12 2.45
N ILE A 472 -18.66 13.96 3.59
CA ILE A 472 -17.53 13.04 3.74
C ILE A 472 -17.97 11.58 3.51
N LEU A 473 -19.09 11.16 4.10
CA LEU A 473 -19.61 9.79 3.97
C LEU A 473 -20.07 9.43 2.56
N LYS A 474 -20.58 10.42 1.80
CA LYS A 474 -20.99 10.27 0.40
C LYS A 474 -19.83 10.32 -0.58
N SER A 475 -18.63 10.69 -0.11
CA SER A 475 -17.45 10.77 -0.97
C SER A 475 -16.96 9.40 -1.44
N PRO A 476 -16.18 9.34 -2.54
CA PRO A 476 -15.58 8.10 -3.07
C PRO A 476 -14.50 7.46 -2.19
N ILE A 477 -14.20 8.04 -1.03
CA ILE A 477 -13.09 7.65 -0.12
C ILE A 477 -13.29 6.24 0.47
N ALA A 478 -14.50 5.67 0.41
CA ALA A 478 -14.81 4.32 0.88
C ALA A 478 -14.33 4.05 2.33
N LEU A 479 -14.66 4.97 3.24
CA LEU A 479 -14.30 4.87 4.66
C LEU A 479 -14.72 3.52 5.24
N LYS A 480 -13.78 2.86 5.89
CA LYS A 480 -13.96 1.59 6.59
C LYS A 480 -14.15 1.79 8.08
N ARG A 481 -13.61 2.85 8.67
CA ARG A 481 -13.53 3.02 10.12
C ARG A 481 -13.90 4.45 10.47
N ILE A 482 -14.89 4.61 11.33
CA ILE A 482 -15.36 5.93 11.76
C ILE A 482 -15.44 5.97 13.28
N ASP A 483 -14.74 6.94 13.86
CA ASP A 483 -14.77 7.23 15.28
C ASP A 483 -15.42 8.59 15.56
N LEU A 484 -16.63 8.55 16.12
CA LEU A 484 -17.42 9.70 16.55
C LEU A 484 -17.63 9.67 18.06
N SER A 485 -16.72 9.06 18.83
CA SER A 485 -16.91 8.98 20.28
C SER A 485 -16.79 10.34 20.96
N ASN A 486 -17.65 10.61 21.93
CA ASN A 486 -17.59 11.79 22.79
C ASN A 486 -17.55 13.12 22.01
N ILE A 487 -18.37 13.25 20.98
CA ILE A 487 -18.50 14.49 20.20
C ILE A 487 -19.74 15.31 20.59
N GLY A 488 -20.56 14.79 21.50
CA GLY A 488 -21.85 15.37 21.87
C GLY A 488 -22.94 15.13 20.82
N LEU A 489 -22.93 13.99 20.13
CA LEU A 489 -23.95 13.65 19.13
C LEU A 489 -25.34 13.53 19.78
N THR A 490 -26.31 14.29 19.28
CA THR A 490 -27.70 14.32 19.78
C THR A 490 -28.67 13.57 18.86
N ASP A 491 -29.88 13.29 19.35
CA ASP A 491 -30.95 12.63 18.59
C ASP A 491 -31.33 13.31 17.29
N ASP A 492 -31.40 14.65 17.28
CA ASP A 492 -31.82 15.40 16.10
C ASP A 492 -30.74 15.40 15.03
N ILE A 493 -29.47 15.51 15.42
CA ILE A 493 -28.34 15.41 14.50
C ILE A 493 -28.19 13.98 13.97
N ALA A 494 -28.43 12.97 14.80
CA ALA A 494 -28.39 11.56 14.39
C ALA A 494 -29.39 11.21 13.29
N LYS A 495 -30.57 11.86 13.24
CA LYS A 495 -31.53 11.72 12.13
C LYS A 495 -31.01 12.34 10.83
N ASN A 496 -30.20 13.39 10.93
CA ASN A 496 -29.69 14.14 9.79
C ASN A 496 -28.43 13.51 9.14
N ILE A 497 -27.74 12.59 9.82
CA ILE A 497 -26.55 11.88 9.28
C ILE A 497 -26.88 10.57 8.56
N VAL A 498 -28.14 10.13 8.60
CA VAL A 498 -28.62 8.84 8.10
C VAL A 498 -28.32 8.65 6.60
N ASP A 499 -28.50 9.69 5.80
CA ASP A 499 -28.27 9.64 4.35
C ASP A 499 -26.78 9.52 4.01
N GLY A 500 -25.89 10.01 4.86
CA GLY A 500 -24.45 9.79 4.75
C GLY A 500 -24.12 8.30 4.95
N PHE A 501 -24.60 7.71 6.04
CA PHE A 501 -24.37 6.28 6.32
C PHE A 501 -24.98 5.36 5.25
N ARG A 502 -26.13 5.73 4.67
CA ARG A 502 -26.74 4.97 3.56
C ARG A 502 -25.87 4.95 2.31
N ALA A 503 -25.08 6.00 2.07
CA ALA A 503 -24.16 6.06 0.93
C ALA A 503 -22.83 5.31 1.20
N CYS A 504 -22.41 5.21 2.46
CA CYS A 504 -21.17 4.57 2.86
C CYS A 504 -21.32 3.04 3.00
N ASN A 505 -21.10 2.31 1.91
CA ASN A 505 -21.27 0.85 1.86
C ASN A 505 -20.07 0.05 2.36
N SER A 506 -18.95 0.71 2.68
CA SER A 506 -17.66 0.12 3.06
C SER A 506 -17.41 0.05 4.58
N LEU A 507 -18.34 0.52 5.40
CA LEU A 507 -18.10 0.75 6.83
C LEU A 507 -17.94 -0.56 7.63
N GLU A 508 -16.71 -0.85 8.06
CA GLU A 508 -16.30 -2.02 8.84
C GLU A 508 -16.31 -1.77 10.36
N TYR A 509 -16.06 -0.54 10.80
CA TYR A 509 -16.04 -0.13 12.21
C TYR A 509 -16.75 1.19 12.44
N LEU A 510 -17.68 1.20 13.40
CA LEU A 510 -18.33 2.42 13.88
C LEU A 510 -18.20 2.52 15.40
N ASN A 511 -17.69 3.67 15.86
CA ASN A 511 -17.66 4.03 17.27
C ASN A 511 -18.52 5.29 17.49
N LEU A 512 -19.60 5.13 18.26
CA LEU A 512 -20.49 6.21 18.69
C LEU A 512 -20.39 6.45 20.20
N SER A 513 -19.41 5.84 20.88
CA SER A 513 -19.39 5.78 22.34
C SER A 513 -19.39 7.14 23.04
N ASN A 514 -19.90 7.16 24.28
CA ASN A 514 -19.91 8.34 25.15
C ASN A 514 -20.65 9.56 24.56
N ASN A 515 -21.58 9.36 23.63
CA ASN A 515 -22.54 10.40 23.24
C ASN A 515 -23.81 10.26 24.09
N SER A 516 -23.77 10.82 25.30
CA SER A 516 -24.83 10.65 26.31
C SER A 516 -26.19 11.25 25.93
N GLU A 517 -26.25 12.08 24.89
CA GLU A 517 -27.49 12.68 24.37
C GLU A 517 -28.09 11.89 23.20
N LEU A 518 -27.46 10.78 22.80
CA LEU A 518 -27.97 9.87 21.77
C LEU A 518 -28.80 8.75 22.40
N SER A 519 -30.12 8.82 22.23
CA SER A 519 -31.08 7.81 22.67
C SER A 519 -31.05 6.55 21.80
N GLY A 520 -31.62 5.46 22.30
CA GLY A 520 -31.76 4.24 21.52
C GLY A 520 -32.71 4.40 20.32
N SER A 521 -33.69 5.31 20.35
CA SER A 521 -34.55 5.59 19.19
C SER A 521 -33.77 6.20 18.02
N ALA A 522 -32.94 7.20 18.31
CA ALA A 522 -32.06 7.79 17.31
C ALA A 522 -30.99 6.79 16.83
N LEU A 523 -30.41 6.00 17.74
CA LEU A 523 -29.47 4.94 17.40
C LEU A 523 -30.09 3.90 16.43
N GLN A 524 -31.35 3.50 16.64
CA GLN A 524 -32.03 2.61 15.69
C GLN A 524 -32.09 3.20 14.28
N THR A 525 -32.30 4.52 14.18
CA THR A 525 -32.36 5.23 12.89
C THR A 525 -31.00 5.18 12.19
N VAL A 526 -29.91 5.43 12.92
CA VAL A 526 -28.53 5.31 12.41
C VAL A 526 -28.20 3.87 12.00
N LEU A 527 -28.51 2.87 12.85
CA LEU A 527 -28.22 1.47 12.55
C LEU A 527 -28.98 0.95 11.31
N ARG A 528 -30.20 1.45 11.06
CA ARG A 528 -30.99 1.05 9.88
C ARG A 528 -30.40 1.56 8.56
N SER A 529 -29.60 2.63 8.56
CA SER A 529 -28.97 3.12 7.33
C SER A 529 -27.61 2.50 7.02
N ILE A 530 -27.01 1.78 7.96
CA ILE A 530 -25.70 1.13 7.74
C ILE A 530 -25.88 -0.16 6.94
N ASN A 531 -24.96 -0.41 6.00
CA ASN A 531 -24.90 -1.67 5.28
C ASN A 531 -24.66 -2.85 6.25
N ARG A 532 -25.69 -3.69 6.40
CA ARG A 532 -25.70 -4.86 7.30
C ARG A 532 -24.56 -5.85 7.06
N ASN A 533 -24.07 -5.93 5.82
CA ASN A 533 -23.03 -6.88 5.43
C ASN A 533 -21.61 -6.34 5.58
N ALA A 534 -21.41 -5.04 5.83
CA ALA A 534 -20.08 -4.43 5.91
C ALA A 534 -19.52 -4.37 7.35
N LEU A 535 -20.40 -4.22 8.35
CA LEU A 535 -19.98 -3.90 9.71
C LEU A 535 -19.40 -5.12 10.46
N PHE A 536 -18.16 -4.99 10.92
CA PHE A 536 -17.44 -5.99 11.72
C PHE A 536 -17.31 -5.59 13.19
N ARG A 537 -17.30 -4.29 13.52
CA ARG A 537 -17.21 -3.80 14.90
C ARG A 537 -18.13 -2.62 15.16
N LEU A 538 -18.85 -2.68 16.27
CA LEU A 538 -19.72 -1.61 16.75
C LEU A 538 -19.40 -1.30 18.23
N ASP A 539 -19.13 -0.03 18.51
CA ASP A 539 -18.93 0.48 19.88
C ASP A 539 -19.97 1.56 20.19
N ILE A 540 -20.88 1.23 21.10
CA ILE A 540 -22.01 2.06 21.54
C ILE A 540 -22.06 2.12 23.08
N ARG A 541 -20.89 2.04 23.73
CA ARG A 541 -20.81 2.18 25.20
C ARG A 541 -21.20 3.59 25.63
N GLY A 542 -21.75 3.72 26.84
CA GLY A 542 -21.96 5.04 27.46
C GLY A 542 -22.92 5.95 26.67
N LEU A 543 -23.95 5.37 26.04
CA LEU A 543 -25.03 6.13 25.41
C LEU A 543 -26.19 6.30 26.40
N ALA A 544 -27.25 7.01 26.00
CA ALA A 544 -28.51 7.05 26.73
C ALA A 544 -29.43 5.85 26.41
N LEU A 545 -28.87 4.64 26.23
CA LEU A 545 -29.69 3.46 25.98
C LEU A 545 -30.40 3.02 27.27
N THR A 546 -31.72 2.90 27.19
CA THR A 546 -32.60 2.59 28.32
C THR A 546 -33.18 1.19 28.23
N ARG A 547 -33.95 0.79 29.24
CA ARG A 547 -34.61 -0.51 29.27
C ARG A 547 -35.71 -0.65 28.21
N GLN A 548 -36.32 0.47 27.79
CA GLN A 548 -37.46 0.47 26.88
C GLN A 548 -37.06 0.26 25.42
N ASP A 549 -35.94 0.85 25.00
CA ASP A 549 -35.44 0.86 23.63
C ASP A 549 -34.35 -0.20 23.36
N ALA A 550 -33.65 -0.68 24.40
CA ALA A 550 -32.59 -1.67 24.26
C ALA A 550 -33.02 -2.92 23.47
N GLY A 551 -34.22 -3.47 23.72
CA GLY A 551 -34.68 -4.68 23.03
C GLY A 551 -34.73 -4.52 21.52
N GLN A 552 -35.23 -3.37 21.03
CA GLN A 552 -35.29 -3.08 19.59
C GLN A 552 -33.90 -2.82 19.01
N VAL A 553 -33.04 -2.10 19.73
CA VAL A 553 -31.64 -1.88 19.32
C VAL A 553 -30.90 -3.22 19.18
N ILE A 554 -31.02 -4.11 20.16
CA ILE A 554 -30.39 -5.44 20.16
C ILE A 554 -30.91 -6.31 19.00
N ARG A 555 -32.22 -6.28 18.73
CA ARG A 555 -32.80 -6.97 17.56
C ARG A 555 -32.23 -6.46 16.24
N LEU A 556 -32.09 -5.14 16.07
CA LEU A 556 -31.46 -4.57 14.88
C LEU A 556 -29.99 -4.95 14.76
N ILE A 557 -29.23 -4.95 15.87
CA ILE A 557 -27.83 -5.37 15.86
C ILE A 557 -27.68 -6.85 15.44
N SER A 558 -28.69 -7.66 15.73
CA SER A 558 -28.72 -9.06 15.31
C SER A 558 -28.83 -9.24 13.78
N ASP A 559 -29.17 -8.18 13.04
CA ASP A 559 -29.23 -8.17 11.57
C ASP A 559 -27.87 -7.94 10.89
N PHE A 560 -26.76 -7.79 11.64
CA PHE A 560 -25.41 -7.63 11.08
C PHE A 560 -24.64 -8.96 11.09
N PRO A 561 -24.78 -9.84 10.06
CA PRO A 561 -24.24 -11.21 10.09
C PRO A 561 -22.71 -11.30 10.18
N ASN A 562 -22.01 -10.22 9.82
CA ASN A 562 -20.55 -10.15 9.84
C ASN A 562 -19.95 -9.54 11.12
N LEU A 563 -20.79 -9.13 12.07
CA LEU A 563 -20.33 -8.48 13.29
C LEU A 563 -19.47 -9.44 14.13
N GLN A 564 -18.23 -9.00 14.41
CA GLN A 564 -17.24 -9.72 15.20
C GLN A 564 -17.06 -9.14 16.59
N GLN A 565 -17.30 -7.84 16.78
CA GLN A 565 -17.09 -7.18 18.07
C GLN A 565 -18.26 -6.24 18.37
N LEU A 566 -18.90 -6.45 19.52
CA LEU A 566 -20.01 -5.64 20.00
C LEU A 566 -19.73 -5.16 21.42
N ILE A 567 -19.70 -3.83 21.59
CA ILE A 567 -19.42 -3.17 22.87
C ILE A 567 -20.60 -2.26 23.22
N ILE A 568 -21.37 -2.63 24.25
CA ILE A 568 -22.58 -1.92 24.71
C ILE A 568 -22.50 -1.54 26.20
N LYS A 569 -21.35 -1.75 26.84
CA LYS A 569 -21.18 -1.50 28.28
C LYS A 569 -21.58 -0.10 28.74
N ASN A 570 -21.86 0.06 30.03
CA ASN A 570 -22.23 1.34 30.65
C ASN A 570 -23.52 1.95 30.03
N ASN A 571 -24.56 1.13 29.84
CA ASN A 571 -25.86 1.55 29.34
C ASN A 571 -26.97 0.96 30.24
N ASN A 572 -28.09 1.63 30.48
CA ASN A 572 -29.14 1.11 31.38
C ASN A 572 -30.10 0.13 30.66
N ILE A 573 -29.57 -1.01 30.19
CA ILE A 573 -30.30 -2.01 29.39
C ILE A 573 -31.33 -2.78 30.24
N GLY A 574 -30.96 -3.22 31.45
CA GLY A 574 -31.87 -3.91 32.36
C GLY A 574 -32.59 -5.12 31.73
N ALA A 575 -33.88 -5.25 32.05
CA ALA A 575 -34.77 -6.26 31.47
C ALA A 575 -34.97 -6.13 29.95
N GLY A 576 -34.66 -4.96 29.35
CA GLY A 576 -34.68 -4.77 27.90
C GLY A 576 -33.66 -5.62 27.13
N GLY A 577 -32.71 -6.23 27.84
CA GLY A 577 -31.69 -7.12 27.28
C GLY A 577 -32.17 -8.53 26.93
N ALA A 578 -33.47 -8.84 26.99
CA ALA A 578 -33.99 -10.19 26.78
C ALA A 578 -33.55 -10.84 25.45
N GLU A 579 -33.28 -10.03 24.44
CA GLU A 579 -32.86 -10.45 23.10
C GLU A 579 -31.35 -10.74 22.98
N LEU A 580 -30.55 -10.49 24.02
CA LEU A 580 -29.10 -10.73 23.99
C LEU A 580 -28.77 -12.22 23.80
N GLY A 581 -29.57 -13.13 24.37
CA GLY A 581 -29.41 -14.57 24.16
C GLY A 581 -29.59 -14.96 22.68
N ASN A 582 -30.64 -14.43 22.05
CA ASN A 582 -30.92 -14.64 20.63
C ASN A 582 -29.84 -14.02 19.73
N LEU A 583 -29.35 -12.83 20.08
CA LEU A 583 -28.25 -12.16 19.37
C LEU A 583 -27.01 -13.05 19.33
N VAL A 584 -26.61 -13.62 20.48
CA VAL A 584 -25.44 -14.50 20.57
C VAL A 584 -25.62 -15.78 19.75
N GLN A 585 -26.84 -16.34 19.74
CA GLN A 585 -27.15 -17.50 18.90
C GLN A 585 -27.08 -17.18 17.41
N ARG A 586 -27.55 -16.00 17.00
CA ARG A 586 -27.67 -15.59 15.59
C ARG A 586 -26.33 -15.13 14.99
N LEU A 587 -25.52 -14.38 15.74
CA LEU A 587 -24.26 -13.82 15.23
C LEU A 587 -23.11 -14.83 15.27
N LYS A 588 -23.06 -15.71 14.26
CA LYS A 588 -22.08 -16.81 14.15
C LYS A 588 -20.62 -16.37 13.93
N LYS A 589 -20.35 -15.07 13.79
CA LYS A 589 -19.00 -14.48 13.66
C LYS A 589 -18.59 -13.64 14.87
N LEU A 590 -19.46 -13.49 15.89
CA LEU A 590 -19.22 -12.66 17.05
C LEU A 590 -18.10 -13.24 17.93
N GLN A 591 -16.97 -12.54 18.00
CA GLN A 591 -15.80 -12.91 18.79
C GLN A 591 -15.72 -12.19 20.14
N ILE A 592 -16.24 -10.97 20.24
CA ILE A 592 -16.21 -10.15 21.47
C ILE A 592 -17.61 -9.61 21.76
N LEU A 593 -18.13 -9.90 22.95
CA LEU A 593 -19.33 -9.29 23.51
C LEU A 593 -19.01 -8.62 24.86
N ASP A 594 -19.19 -7.30 24.94
CA ASP A 594 -18.96 -6.50 26.15
C ASP A 594 -20.24 -5.78 26.57
N VAL A 595 -20.92 -6.34 27.59
CA VAL A 595 -22.20 -5.84 28.16
C VAL A 595 -22.05 -5.55 29.65
N ARG A 596 -20.88 -5.06 30.06
CA ARG A 596 -20.59 -4.71 31.46
C ARG A 596 -21.41 -3.52 31.92
N HIS A 597 -21.76 -3.47 33.20
CA HIS A 597 -22.52 -2.35 33.78
C HIS A 597 -23.78 -2.01 32.97
N CYS A 598 -24.53 -3.06 32.60
CA CYS A 598 -25.76 -2.93 31.82
C CYS A 598 -27.04 -3.13 32.64
N GLY A 599 -26.92 -3.36 33.96
CA GLY A 599 -28.03 -3.65 34.86
C GLY A 599 -28.76 -4.95 34.53
N LEU A 600 -28.10 -5.92 33.87
CA LEU A 600 -28.77 -7.13 33.39
C LEU A 600 -29.20 -8.03 34.56
N PRO A 601 -30.48 -8.40 34.69
CA PRO A 601 -30.96 -9.34 35.70
C PRO A 601 -30.50 -10.78 35.40
N LYS A 602 -30.60 -11.63 36.42
CA LYS A 602 -30.19 -13.05 36.40
C LYS A 602 -30.68 -13.81 35.17
N ASP A 603 -31.97 -13.73 34.86
CA ASP A 603 -32.57 -14.49 33.75
C ASP A 603 -31.95 -14.12 32.39
N ILE A 604 -31.53 -12.87 32.21
CA ILE A 604 -30.91 -12.39 30.97
C ILE A 604 -29.45 -12.85 30.89
N VAL A 605 -28.68 -12.76 31.98
CA VAL A 605 -27.33 -13.31 32.03
C VAL A 605 -27.35 -14.81 31.73
N HIS A 606 -28.29 -15.54 32.31
CA HIS A 606 -28.49 -16.98 32.06
C HIS A 606 -28.90 -17.27 30.62
N SER A 607 -29.75 -16.43 30.01
CA SER A 607 -30.14 -16.51 28.61
C SER A 607 -28.96 -16.31 27.66
N ILE A 608 -28.08 -15.34 27.93
CA ILE A 608 -26.82 -15.14 27.18
C ILE A 608 -25.98 -16.41 27.24
N LEU A 609 -25.75 -16.95 28.44
CA LEU A 609 -24.96 -18.15 28.66
C LEU A 609 -25.55 -19.39 27.98
N LYS A 610 -26.89 -19.54 27.99
CA LYS A 610 -27.58 -20.61 27.26
C LYS A 610 -27.40 -20.45 25.74
N GLY A 611 -27.46 -19.22 25.23
CA GLY A 611 -27.24 -18.90 23.82
C GLY A 611 -25.83 -19.23 23.32
N LEU A 612 -24.84 -19.30 24.21
CA LEU A 612 -23.46 -19.66 23.88
C LEU A 612 -23.29 -21.12 23.45
N ALA A 613 -24.20 -22.01 23.82
CA ALA A 613 -24.14 -23.43 23.42
C ALA A 613 -24.00 -23.61 21.90
N ASP A 614 -24.56 -22.67 21.12
CA ASP A 614 -24.56 -22.69 19.66
C ASP A 614 -23.49 -21.79 19.03
N SER A 615 -22.68 -21.10 19.84
CA SER A 615 -21.56 -20.27 19.39
C SER A 615 -20.27 -21.08 19.40
N ARG A 616 -19.50 -21.01 18.30
CA ARG A 616 -18.18 -21.67 18.19
C ARG A 616 -17.02 -20.69 18.02
N VAL A 617 -17.31 -19.40 18.01
CA VAL A 617 -16.34 -18.34 17.64
C VAL A 617 -16.15 -17.27 18.72
N LEU A 618 -17.02 -17.23 19.75
CA LEU A 618 -16.92 -16.22 20.80
C LEU A 618 -15.67 -16.49 21.66
N LYS A 619 -14.77 -15.51 21.69
CA LYS A 619 -13.49 -15.56 22.39
C LYS A 619 -13.50 -14.77 23.69
N GLU A 620 -14.25 -13.66 23.71
CA GLU A 620 -14.34 -12.78 24.88
C GLU A 620 -15.79 -12.48 25.26
N LEU A 621 -16.15 -12.81 26.49
CA LEU A 621 -17.44 -12.49 27.08
C LEU A 621 -17.23 -11.66 28.34
N ARG A 622 -17.77 -10.43 28.36
CA ARG A 622 -17.65 -9.53 29.52
C ARG A 622 -19.01 -9.15 30.08
N LEU A 623 -19.26 -9.60 31.32
CA LEU A 623 -20.56 -9.51 32.00
C LEU A 623 -20.49 -8.76 33.34
N SER A 624 -19.31 -8.34 33.80
CA SER A 624 -19.13 -7.69 35.11
C SER A 624 -20.08 -6.52 35.38
N GLY A 625 -20.42 -6.32 36.65
CA GLY A 625 -21.23 -5.17 37.08
C GLY A 625 -22.70 -5.23 36.66
N ASN A 626 -23.24 -6.43 36.45
CA ASN A 626 -24.67 -6.67 36.20
C ASN A 626 -25.33 -7.33 37.43
N ASP A 627 -26.62 -7.08 37.63
CA ASP A 627 -27.38 -7.56 38.80
C ASP A 627 -27.46 -9.10 38.85
N GLY A 628 -27.47 -9.74 37.68
CA GLY A 628 -27.56 -11.19 37.51
C GLY A 628 -26.27 -11.98 37.70
N MET A 629 -25.22 -11.36 38.26
CA MET A 629 -23.89 -11.97 38.33
C MET A 629 -23.71 -12.92 39.53
N GLY A 630 -24.53 -12.81 40.58
CA GLY A 630 -24.30 -13.51 41.86
C GLY A 630 -24.23 -15.05 41.80
N ASP A 631 -24.88 -15.71 40.85
CA ASP A 631 -24.85 -17.17 40.68
C ASP A 631 -24.26 -17.61 39.33
N VAL A 632 -23.64 -16.69 38.60
CA VAL A 632 -23.15 -16.93 37.23
C VAL A 632 -22.14 -18.09 37.17
N ILE A 633 -21.28 -18.22 38.20
CA ILE A 633 -20.28 -19.29 38.27
C ILE A 633 -20.92 -20.64 38.52
N SER A 634 -21.89 -20.71 39.45
CA SER A 634 -22.66 -21.91 39.71
C SER A 634 -23.42 -22.33 38.46
N TYR A 635 -24.10 -21.38 37.78
CA TYR A 635 -24.82 -21.67 36.55
C TYR A 635 -23.90 -22.17 35.44
N ILE A 636 -22.74 -21.53 35.20
CA ILE A 636 -21.74 -22.03 34.23
C ILE A 636 -21.29 -23.45 34.63
N SER A 637 -21.05 -23.70 35.91
CA SER A 637 -20.69 -25.04 36.40
C SER A 637 -21.79 -26.06 36.12
N ASP A 638 -23.05 -25.73 36.40
CA ASP A 638 -24.21 -26.61 36.26
C ASP A 638 -24.52 -26.93 34.79
N ILE A 639 -24.44 -25.93 33.92
CA ILE A 639 -24.68 -26.13 32.48
C ILE A 639 -23.50 -26.83 31.81
N THR A 640 -22.29 -26.69 32.35
CA THR A 640 -21.12 -27.44 31.88
C THR A 640 -21.01 -28.82 32.51
N GLU A 641 -21.75 -29.15 33.57
CA GLU A 641 -21.75 -30.50 34.15
C GLU A 641 -22.17 -31.57 33.12
N GLU A 642 -21.61 -32.78 33.23
CA GLU A 642 -21.75 -33.85 32.23
C GLU A 642 -23.21 -34.02 31.78
N GLY A 643 -23.45 -33.86 30.47
CA GLY A 643 -24.73 -34.20 29.82
C GLY A 643 -25.75 -33.08 29.59
N LYS A 644 -25.56 -31.84 30.04
CA LYS A 644 -26.57 -30.76 29.87
C LYS A 644 -26.28 -29.75 28.75
N ILE A 645 -25.04 -29.28 28.58
CA ILE A 645 -24.59 -28.54 27.39
C ILE A 645 -23.30 -29.19 26.88
N VAL A 646 -23.40 -29.90 25.75
CA VAL A 646 -22.31 -30.71 25.18
C VAL A 646 -21.10 -29.86 24.74
N LYS A 647 -21.27 -28.54 24.55
CA LYS A 647 -20.24 -27.63 24.02
C LYS A 647 -20.35 -26.22 24.61
N PHE A 648 -19.45 -25.84 25.50
CA PHE A 648 -19.20 -24.44 25.86
C PHE A 648 -18.19 -23.87 24.83
N PRO A 649 -18.35 -22.62 24.32
CA PRO A 649 -17.42 -22.07 23.34
C PRO A 649 -15.99 -21.98 23.88
N PRO A 650 -14.97 -21.92 23.00
CA PRO A 650 -13.59 -21.68 23.38
C PRO A 650 -13.41 -20.22 23.83
N ILE A 651 -14.00 -19.85 24.96
CA ILE A 651 -13.85 -18.55 25.58
C ILE A 651 -12.43 -18.46 26.15
N ASN A 652 -11.66 -17.50 25.65
CA ASN A 652 -10.32 -17.21 26.13
C ASN A 652 -10.34 -16.16 27.24
N ARG A 653 -11.37 -15.31 27.29
CA ARG A 653 -11.56 -14.29 28.33
C ARG A 653 -12.99 -14.32 28.86
N LEU A 654 -13.12 -14.61 30.16
CA LEU A 654 -14.37 -14.56 30.91
C LEU A 654 -14.20 -13.49 31.99
N ASP A 655 -14.92 -12.38 31.86
CA ASP A 655 -14.88 -11.27 32.82
C ASP A 655 -16.14 -11.34 33.70
N VAL A 656 -15.91 -11.81 34.93
CA VAL A 656 -16.89 -12.02 36.01
C VAL A 656 -16.61 -11.08 37.20
N ALA A 657 -15.99 -9.93 36.93
CA ALA A 657 -15.67 -8.95 37.96
C ALA A 657 -16.96 -8.50 38.71
N GLY A 658 -16.86 -8.31 40.03
CA GLY A 658 -17.95 -7.94 40.92
C GLY A 658 -18.84 -9.11 41.37
N VAL A 659 -18.53 -10.35 40.99
CA VAL A 659 -19.14 -11.55 41.60
C VAL A 659 -18.42 -11.82 42.91
N ASP A 660 -19.13 -11.89 44.03
CA ASP A 660 -18.56 -12.40 45.28
C ASP A 660 -18.16 -13.87 45.09
N LEU A 661 -16.86 -14.15 44.97
CA LEU A 661 -16.36 -15.51 44.78
C LEU A 661 -15.95 -16.13 46.12
N SER A 662 -16.42 -17.34 46.38
CA SER A 662 -15.86 -18.20 47.42
C SER A 662 -14.66 -19.01 46.89
N THR A 663 -13.87 -19.61 47.79
CA THR A 663 -12.83 -20.58 47.39
C THR A 663 -13.43 -21.76 46.59
N SER A 664 -14.68 -22.16 46.88
CA SER A 664 -15.40 -23.17 46.09
C SER A 664 -15.71 -22.69 44.67
N ASP A 665 -16.05 -21.42 44.47
CA ASP A 665 -16.35 -20.88 43.13
C ASP A 665 -15.09 -20.79 42.27
N VAL A 666 -13.95 -20.40 42.87
CA VAL A 666 -12.64 -20.46 42.20
C VAL A 666 -12.28 -21.90 41.82
N LYS A 667 -12.51 -22.89 42.70
CA LYS A 667 -12.30 -24.30 42.36
C LYS A 667 -13.20 -24.78 41.22
N ARG A 668 -14.49 -24.39 41.21
CA ARG A 668 -15.42 -24.69 40.11
C ARG A 668 -14.92 -24.07 38.80
N LEU A 669 -14.53 -22.81 38.82
CA LEU A 669 -13.91 -22.12 37.68
C LEU A 669 -12.68 -22.89 37.17
N MET A 670 -11.74 -23.26 38.04
CA MET A 670 -10.57 -24.03 37.62
C MET A 670 -10.96 -25.38 36.98
N LYS A 671 -11.92 -26.11 37.55
CA LYS A 671 -12.42 -27.37 36.96
C LYS A 671 -13.09 -27.16 35.59
N ILE A 672 -13.76 -26.03 35.38
CA ILE A 672 -14.31 -25.66 34.07
C ILE A 672 -13.17 -25.40 33.07
N ILE A 673 -12.14 -24.66 33.47
CA ILE A 673 -11.03 -24.29 32.59
C ILE A 673 -10.12 -25.49 32.25
N GLN A 674 -9.99 -26.49 33.13
CA GLN A 674 -9.24 -27.73 32.84
C GLN A 674 -9.78 -28.53 31.65
N ARG A 675 -10.98 -28.22 31.17
CA ARG A 675 -11.63 -28.97 30.10
C ARG A 675 -11.02 -28.59 28.74
N PRO A 676 -10.80 -29.56 27.83
CA PRO A 676 -10.17 -29.31 26.52
C PRO A 676 -10.87 -28.26 25.65
N VAL A 677 -12.15 -27.99 25.92
CA VAL A 677 -13.02 -27.06 25.18
C VAL A 677 -12.92 -25.60 25.68
N CYS A 678 -12.29 -25.34 26.83
CA CYS A 678 -12.19 -24.01 27.43
C CYS A 678 -10.72 -23.54 27.47
N HIS A 679 -10.31 -22.70 26.52
CA HIS A 679 -8.95 -22.15 26.45
C HIS A 679 -8.80 -20.81 27.19
N LEU A 680 -9.35 -20.72 28.42
CA LEU A 680 -9.33 -19.47 29.18
C LEU A 680 -7.88 -19.06 29.49
N ASN A 681 -7.45 -17.92 28.95
CA ASN A 681 -6.14 -17.32 29.20
C ASN A 681 -6.23 -16.02 30.00
N ALA A 682 -7.44 -15.55 30.31
CA ALA A 682 -7.67 -14.30 31.01
C ALA A 682 -8.79 -14.45 32.03
N ILE A 683 -8.47 -14.14 33.30
CA ILE A 683 -9.41 -14.15 34.42
C ILE A 683 -9.50 -12.73 34.99
N ASP A 684 -10.72 -12.23 35.15
CA ASP A 684 -10.98 -10.95 35.83
C ASP A 684 -11.95 -11.18 36.99
N VAL A 685 -11.44 -11.04 38.22
CA VAL A 685 -12.20 -11.17 39.48
C VAL A 685 -12.28 -9.84 40.23
N SER A 686 -12.00 -8.72 39.57
CA SER A 686 -11.96 -7.40 40.21
C SER A 686 -13.27 -7.05 40.92
N GLY A 687 -13.27 -6.35 42.05
CA GLY A 687 -14.48 -5.95 42.78
C GLY A 687 -15.22 -7.09 43.49
N ALA A 688 -14.73 -8.33 43.39
CA ALA A 688 -15.31 -9.45 44.11
C ALA A 688 -15.03 -9.33 45.61
N LYS A 689 -16.05 -9.46 46.49
CA LYS A 689 -15.76 -9.79 47.88
C LYS A 689 -15.39 -11.25 47.92
N LEU A 690 -14.09 -11.52 47.92
CA LEU A 690 -13.57 -12.87 47.99
C LEU A 690 -13.87 -13.42 49.39
N LYS A 691 -14.98 -14.15 49.54
CA LYS A 691 -15.37 -14.78 50.80
C LYS A 691 -14.43 -15.96 51.05
N GLY A 692 -13.30 -15.71 51.72
CA GLY A 692 -12.28 -16.72 52.03
C GLY A 692 -10.87 -16.13 52.11
N ASP A 693 -9.88 -17.00 52.26
CA ASP A 693 -8.45 -16.64 52.32
C ASP A 693 -7.88 -16.52 50.89
N MET A 694 -7.55 -15.30 50.45
CA MET A 694 -6.99 -15.01 49.12
C MET A 694 -5.63 -15.71 48.89
N SER A 695 -4.90 -16.04 49.97
CA SER A 695 -3.69 -16.86 49.89
C SER A 695 -4.00 -18.22 49.24
N LYS A 696 -5.13 -18.84 49.60
CA LYS A 696 -5.61 -20.10 49.00
C LYS A 696 -6.00 -19.95 47.54
N ILE A 697 -6.49 -18.77 47.14
CA ILE A 697 -6.80 -18.49 45.73
C ILE A 697 -5.52 -18.42 44.92
N PHE A 698 -4.48 -17.72 45.39
CA PHE A 698 -3.17 -17.70 44.73
C PHE A 698 -2.53 -19.09 44.69
N GLU A 699 -2.67 -19.91 45.73
CA GLU A 699 -2.21 -21.31 45.72
C GLU A 699 -2.95 -22.15 44.67
N ILE A 700 -4.27 -22.02 44.57
CA ILE A 700 -5.07 -22.71 43.55
C ILE A 700 -4.65 -22.27 42.14
N LEU A 701 -4.44 -20.97 41.91
CA LEU A 701 -3.98 -20.44 40.63
C LEU A 701 -2.56 -20.91 40.28
N LEU A 702 -1.66 -20.96 41.27
CA LEU A 702 -0.29 -21.45 41.09
C LEU A 702 -0.25 -22.95 40.80
N ALA A 703 -1.06 -23.74 41.52
CA ALA A 703 -1.23 -25.17 41.25
C ALA A 703 -1.78 -25.39 39.83
N TYR A 704 -2.71 -24.53 39.39
CA TYR A 704 -3.26 -24.57 38.05
C TYR A 704 -2.23 -24.24 36.96
N GLU A 705 -1.43 -23.19 37.11
CA GLU A 705 -0.32 -22.85 36.19
C GLU A 705 0.63 -24.04 35.96
N LYS A 706 0.90 -24.83 37.01
CA LYS A 706 1.75 -26.03 36.93
C LYS A 706 1.12 -27.18 36.13
N THR A 707 -0.20 -27.17 35.91
CA THR A 707 -0.94 -28.20 35.15
C THR A 707 -1.09 -27.91 33.65
N ASN A 708 -0.44 -26.86 33.15
CA ASN A 708 -0.21 -26.58 31.71
C ASN A 708 -1.38 -25.99 30.89
N LEU A 709 -2.12 -25.02 31.45
CA LEU A 709 -3.09 -24.18 30.71
C LEU A 709 -2.82 -22.68 30.98
N CYS A 710 -2.54 -21.92 29.92
CA CYS A 710 -1.84 -20.63 29.94
C CYS A 710 -2.69 -19.44 30.41
N ILE A 711 -2.70 -19.09 31.70
CA ILE A 711 -3.22 -17.78 32.15
C ILE A 711 -2.21 -16.69 31.72
N THR A 712 -2.59 -15.91 30.73
CA THR A 712 -1.82 -14.77 30.22
C THR A 712 -2.26 -13.44 30.82
N GLN A 713 -3.47 -13.37 31.40
CA GLN A 713 -4.01 -12.17 32.02
C GLN A 713 -4.74 -12.49 33.32
N PHE A 714 -4.45 -11.73 34.38
CA PHE A 714 -5.14 -11.83 35.65
C PHE A 714 -5.46 -10.43 36.18
N SER A 715 -6.70 -10.21 36.58
CA SER A 715 -7.14 -8.98 37.24
C SER A 715 -7.82 -9.32 38.57
N ALA A 716 -7.41 -8.64 39.64
CA ALA A 716 -8.03 -8.67 40.96
C ALA A 716 -8.03 -7.26 41.58
N ASN A 717 -8.47 -6.25 40.81
CA ASN A 717 -8.57 -4.89 41.34
C ASN A 717 -9.66 -4.82 42.41
N ASP A 718 -9.53 -3.99 43.44
CA ASP A 718 -10.56 -3.75 44.46
C ASP A 718 -11.17 -5.05 45.04
N CYS A 719 -10.31 -6.00 45.42
CA CYS A 719 -10.72 -7.31 45.96
C CYS A 719 -10.53 -7.39 47.48
N GLN A 720 -10.27 -6.25 48.14
CA GLN A 720 -9.99 -6.16 49.58
C GLN A 720 -8.83 -7.07 50.03
N ILE A 721 -7.81 -7.24 49.20
CA ILE A 721 -6.70 -8.15 49.49
C ILE A 721 -5.92 -7.62 50.71
N SER A 722 -5.70 -8.46 51.72
CA SER A 722 -4.95 -8.13 52.94
C SER A 722 -3.43 -8.27 52.78
N ASP A 723 -2.68 -7.69 53.71
CA ASP A 723 -1.22 -7.74 53.76
C ASP A 723 -0.63 -9.16 53.91
N SER A 724 -1.37 -10.08 54.51
CA SER A 724 -1.01 -11.51 54.58
C SER A 724 -0.83 -12.19 53.22
N CYS A 725 -1.37 -11.61 52.13
CA CYS A 725 -1.34 -12.19 50.80
C CYS A 725 -0.11 -11.78 49.96
N ALA A 726 0.70 -10.83 50.45
CA ALA A 726 1.80 -10.24 49.68
C ALA A 726 2.82 -11.30 49.22
N SER A 727 3.25 -12.19 50.11
CA SER A 727 4.23 -13.24 49.80
C SER A 727 3.69 -14.25 48.77
N TYR A 728 2.41 -14.62 48.87
CA TYR A 728 1.75 -15.52 47.91
C TYR A 728 1.64 -14.89 46.52
N MET A 729 1.37 -13.59 46.45
CA MET A 729 1.31 -12.86 45.19
C MET A 729 2.69 -12.75 44.52
N VAL A 730 3.74 -12.43 45.29
CA VAL A 730 5.13 -12.43 44.80
C VAL A 730 5.53 -13.81 44.28
N ASN A 731 5.23 -14.86 45.05
CA ASN A 731 5.52 -16.24 44.65
C ASN A 731 4.78 -16.64 43.35
N TYR A 732 3.48 -16.33 43.26
CA TYR A 732 2.68 -16.59 42.07
C TYR A 732 3.30 -15.93 40.83
N LEU A 733 3.56 -14.63 40.88
CA LEU A 733 4.08 -13.88 39.74
C LEU A 733 5.49 -14.25 39.32
N SER A 734 6.35 -14.59 40.29
CA SER A 734 7.71 -15.07 40.03
C SER A 734 7.72 -16.45 39.37
N CYS A 735 6.73 -17.29 39.66
CA CYS A 735 6.60 -18.62 39.06
C CYS A 735 5.85 -18.61 37.71
N THR A 736 5.02 -17.59 37.45
CA THR A 736 4.28 -17.51 36.18
C THR A 736 5.20 -17.14 35.01
N THR A 737 5.20 -17.94 33.96
CA THR A 737 6.08 -17.74 32.78
C THR A 737 5.34 -17.27 31.53
N LYS A 738 4.01 -17.15 31.59
CA LYS A 738 3.15 -16.76 30.45
C LYS A 738 2.29 -15.54 30.73
N LEU A 739 2.28 -15.05 31.97
CA LEU A 739 1.46 -13.90 32.37
C LEU A 739 2.01 -12.62 31.75
N THR A 740 1.22 -11.99 30.89
CA THR A 740 1.55 -10.74 30.19
C THR A 740 0.78 -9.54 30.72
N LYS A 741 -0.33 -9.76 31.43
CA LYS A 741 -1.15 -8.68 31.98
C LYS A 741 -1.56 -8.98 33.42
N PHE A 742 -1.22 -8.06 34.31
CA PHE A 742 -1.56 -8.17 35.72
C PHE A 742 -2.21 -6.88 36.21
N LYS A 743 -3.38 -7.00 36.84
CA LYS A 743 -4.06 -5.88 37.48
C LYS A 743 -4.39 -6.19 38.92
N VAL A 744 -3.93 -5.33 39.82
CA VAL A 744 -4.17 -5.50 41.26
C VAL A 744 -4.54 -4.18 41.94
N GLY A 745 -4.83 -3.13 41.17
CA GLY A 745 -5.17 -1.78 41.67
C GLY A 745 -6.28 -1.73 42.73
N TYR A 746 -6.34 -0.66 43.50
CA TYR A 746 -7.35 -0.39 44.53
C TYR A 746 -7.36 -1.40 45.68
N ASN A 747 -6.23 -2.06 45.95
CA ASN A 747 -6.04 -2.93 47.11
C ASN A 747 -5.09 -2.25 48.13
N SER A 748 -5.47 -1.09 48.64
CA SER A 748 -4.63 -0.32 49.58
C SER A 748 -4.36 -1.07 50.91
N SER A 749 -5.19 -2.05 51.26
CA SER A 749 -4.96 -2.96 52.40
C SER A 749 -3.82 -3.95 52.20
N LEU A 750 -3.42 -4.23 50.96
CA LEU A 750 -2.42 -5.23 50.60
C LEU A 750 -1.04 -4.91 51.18
N PHE A 751 -0.77 -3.64 51.52
CA PHE A 751 0.53 -3.19 51.99
C PHE A 751 0.45 -2.25 53.20
N ARG A 752 -0.61 -2.37 54.03
CA ARG A 752 -0.88 -1.50 55.21
C ARG A 752 0.27 -1.37 56.24
N LYS A 753 1.32 -2.19 56.16
CA LYS A 753 2.53 -2.14 57.00
C LYS A 753 3.78 -1.57 56.30
N GLY A 754 3.62 -0.89 55.17
CA GLY A 754 4.73 -0.28 54.43
C GLY A 754 5.53 -1.24 53.54
N ASN A 755 5.06 -2.47 53.33
CA ASN A 755 5.76 -3.48 52.52
C ASN A 755 5.56 -3.32 51.00
N TYR A 756 5.62 -2.09 50.50
CA TYR A 756 5.49 -1.78 49.07
C TYR A 756 6.66 -2.30 48.24
N VAL A 757 7.79 -2.64 48.89
CA VAL A 757 8.95 -3.31 48.30
C VAL A 757 8.55 -4.61 47.58
N CYS A 758 7.55 -5.34 48.08
CA CYS A 758 7.05 -6.55 47.43
C CYS A 758 6.51 -6.31 46.01
N ILE A 759 6.05 -5.09 45.67
CA ILE A 759 5.65 -4.78 44.29
C ILE A 759 6.87 -4.71 43.38
N ALA A 760 7.96 -4.10 43.84
CA ALA A 760 9.21 -4.06 43.09
C ALA A 760 9.79 -5.48 42.92
N GLU A 761 9.74 -6.31 43.96
CA GLU A 761 10.14 -7.73 43.91
C GLU A 761 9.28 -8.51 42.91
N MET A 762 7.96 -8.33 42.94
CA MET A 762 7.01 -8.92 42.02
C MET A 762 7.31 -8.56 40.56
N ILE A 763 7.63 -7.29 40.28
CA ILE A 763 8.00 -6.82 38.94
C ILE A 763 9.34 -7.43 38.52
N ARG A 764 10.35 -7.47 39.41
CA ARG A 764 11.67 -8.04 39.10
C ARG A 764 11.61 -9.55 38.86
N GLY A 765 10.78 -10.27 39.61
CA GLY A 765 10.63 -11.72 39.54
C GLY A 765 9.95 -12.19 38.26
N ASN A 766 9.05 -11.39 37.68
CA ASN A 766 8.43 -11.70 36.40
C ASN A 766 9.24 -11.13 35.23
N LYS A 767 9.29 -11.84 34.09
CA LYS A 767 10.01 -11.40 32.88
C LYS A 767 9.11 -11.30 31.64
N THR A 768 7.81 -11.56 31.78
CA THR A 768 6.85 -11.66 30.67
C THR A 768 5.77 -10.60 30.70
N LEU A 769 5.63 -9.85 31.79
CA LEU A 769 4.65 -8.78 31.93
C LEU A 769 4.84 -7.72 30.85
N LYS A 770 3.75 -7.42 30.16
CA LYS A 770 3.63 -6.35 29.16
C LYS A 770 2.70 -5.23 29.62
N ASN A 771 1.80 -5.51 30.55
CA ASN A 771 0.80 -4.56 31.02
C ASN A 771 0.54 -4.71 32.52
N LEU A 772 0.87 -3.68 33.29
CA LEU A 772 0.72 -3.63 34.74
C LEU A 772 -0.27 -2.53 35.16
N HIS A 773 -1.27 -2.89 35.97
CA HIS A 773 -2.18 -1.93 36.59
C HIS A 773 -2.05 -1.99 38.11
N ILE A 774 -1.51 -0.91 38.68
CA ILE A 774 -1.31 -0.69 40.12
C ILE A 774 -1.98 0.61 40.57
N SER A 775 -3.17 0.86 40.02
CA SER A 775 -4.03 2.02 40.27
C SER A 775 -4.46 2.10 41.75
N GLY A 776 -4.71 3.29 42.30
CA GLY A 776 -5.38 3.48 43.60
C GLY A 776 -4.75 2.74 44.78
N MET A 777 -3.42 2.58 44.78
CA MET A 777 -2.67 1.88 45.81
C MET A 777 -2.20 2.80 46.93
N ASN A 778 -2.31 4.11 46.75
CA ASN A 778 -1.88 5.13 47.71
C ASN A 778 -0.37 5.02 48.04
N PHE A 779 0.46 4.97 46.99
CA PHE A 779 1.91 4.82 47.16
C PHE A 779 2.53 6.02 47.89
N PRO A 780 3.34 5.80 48.94
CA PRO A 780 4.14 6.86 49.52
C PRO A 780 5.31 7.22 48.59
N ALA A 781 5.64 8.52 48.53
CA ALA A 781 6.69 9.06 47.66
C ALA A 781 8.06 8.40 47.86
N GLU A 782 8.39 7.99 49.09
CA GLU A 782 9.66 7.31 49.40
C GLU A 782 9.78 5.92 48.76
N GLN A 783 8.66 5.21 48.58
CA GLN A 783 8.66 3.81 48.14
C GLN A 783 8.51 3.65 46.62
N ILE A 784 7.88 4.62 45.94
CA ILE A 784 7.58 4.53 44.49
C ILE A 784 8.85 4.44 43.62
N GLY A 785 9.98 5.01 44.07
CA GLY A 785 11.25 4.97 43.33
C GLY A 785 11.71 3.54 43.04
N SER A 786 11.67 2.67 44.05
CA SER A 786 12.04 1.26 43.91
C SER A 786 11.16 0.50 42.91
N ILE A 787 9.89 0.89 42.79
CA ILE A 787 8.92 0.33 41.84
C ILE A 787 9.25 0.81 40.43
N PHE A 788 9.55 2.11 40.25
CA PHE A 788 9.93 2.66 38.96
C PHE A 788 11.27 2.11 38.47
N ASP A 789 12.26 1.94 39.35
CA ASP A 789 13.52 1.26 39.02
C ASP A 789 13.29 -0.17 38.52
N ALA A 790 12.36 -0.90 39.14
CA ALA A 790 11.99 -2.23 38.69
C ALA A 790 11.32 -2.21 37.30
N ILE A 791 10.52 -1.18 37.00
CA ILE A 791 9.85 -0.99 35.70
C ILE A 791 10.85 -0.61 34.60
N ILE A 792 11.76 0.33 34.87
CA ILE A 792 12.80 0.79 33.93
C ILE A 792 13.67 -0.37 33.45
N ASN A 793 13.97 -1.31 34.35
CA ASN A 793 14.80 -2.48 34.07
C ASN A 793 13.99 -3.72 33.63
N HIS A 794 12.68 -3.60 33.42
CA HIS A 794 11.84 -4.75 33.06
C HIS A 794 11.95 -5.07 31.56
N PRO A 795 12.20 -6.33 31.16
CA PRO A 795 12.52 -6.65 29.76
C PRO A 795 11.38 -6.44 28.74
N SER A 796 10.12 -6.39 29.19
CA SER A 796 8.97 -6.41 28.29
C SER A 796 7.80 -5.48 28.66
N LEU A 797 7.92 -4.63 29.68
CA LEU A 797 6.77 -3.91 30.24
C LEU A 797 6.47 -2.64 29.43
N ILE A 798 5.45 -2.72 28.56
CA ILE A 798 5.13 -1.65 27.61
C ILE A 798 3.93 -0.77 28.04
N LYS A 799 3.12 -1.20 29.01
CA LYS A 799 1.95 -0.43 29.51
C LYS A 799 1.90 -0.37 31.02
N LEU A 800 1.71 0.84 31.56
CA LEU A 800 1.58 1.11 32.98
C LEU A 800 0.32 1.91 33.27
N SER A 801 -0.41 1.53 34.31
CA SER A 801 -1.56 2.28 34.83
C SER A 801 -1.37 2.65 36.29
N LEU A 802 -1.35 3.96 36.54
CA LEU A 802 -1.23 4.59 37.86
C LEU A 802 -2.49 5.34 38.27
N ASP A 803 -3.61 5.17 37.55
CA ASP A 803 -4.91 5.80 37.84
C ASP A 803 -5.26 5.84 39.34
N GLY A 804 -5.88 6.90 39.85
CA GLY A 804 -6.33 6.95 41.24
C GLY A 804 -5.24 7.05 42.31
N ASN A 805 -3.96 7.17 41.94
CA ASN A 805 -2.89 7.32 42.92
C ASN A 805 -2.57 8.80 43.25
N PRO A 806 -1.96 9.09 44.42
CA PRO A 806 -1.62 10.44 44.87
C PRO A 806 -0.35 11.02 44.21
N LEU A 807 -0.34 11.13 42.87
CA LEU A 807 0.87 11.45 42.10
C LEU A 807 1.50 12.80 42.44
N GLY A 808 0.74 13.77 42.97
CA GLY A 808 1.28 15.09 43.32
C GLY A 808 2.50 15.00 44.24
N SER A 809 2.58 13.97 45.09
CA SER A 809 3.69 13.74 46.01
C SER A 809 4.98 13.18 45.36
N TYR A 810 4.95 12.77 44.09
CA TYR A 810 6.10 12.15 43.39
C TYR A 810 6.08 12.34 41.86
N MET A 811 5.51 13.44 41.36
CA MET A 811 5.42 13.69 39.90
C MET A 811 6.79 13.77 39.22
N ASN A 812 7.79 14.33 39.89
CA ASN A 812 9.18 14.34 39.41
C ASN A 812 9.68 12.93 39.09
N LYS A 813 9.36 11.93 39.93
CA LYS A 813 9.73 10.53 39.69
C LYS A 813 9.01 9.93 38.48
N VAL A 814 7.83 10.43 38.14
CA VAL A 814 7.12 10.03 36.91
C VAL A 814 7.84 10.60 35.69
N SER A 815 8.31 11.85 35.75
CA SER A 815 9.17 12.41 34.69
C SER A 815 10.47 11.62 34.54
N ASP A 816 11.12 11.24 35.65
CA ASP A 816 12.33 10.40 35.62
C ASP A 816 12.05 9.04 34.96
N LEU A 817 10.92 8.39 35.33
CA LEU A 817 10.48 7.16 34.69
C LEU A 817 10.32 7.32 33.18
N LEU A 818 9.66 8.40 32.72
CA LEU A 818 9.44 8.66 31.29
C LEU A 818 10.74 8.92 30.52
N MET A 819 11.71 9.57 31.17
CA MET A 819 13.01 9.87 30.59
C MET A 819 13.90 8.62 30.49
N MET A 820 13.91 7.78 31.53
CA MET A 820 14.80 6.61 31.60
C MET A 820 14.22 5.37 30.92
N CYS A 821 12.90 5.25 30.84
CA CYS A 821 12.25 4.06 30.32
C CYS A 821 12.10 4.12 28.79
N GLN A 822 12.84 3.27 28.08
CA GLN A 822 12.86 3.26 26.61
C GLN A 822 11.81 2.35 25.95
N HIS A 823 11.10 1.55 26.74
CA HIS A 823 10.14 0.56 26.23
C HIS A 823 8.68 0.85 26.61
N LEU A 824 8.41 1.87 27.43
CA LEU A 824 7.05 2.16 27.89
C LEU A 824 6.29 2.94 26.82
N SER A 825 5.26 2.34 26.22
CA SER A 825 4.52 2.96 25.11
C SER A 825 3.18 3.57 25.53
N VAL A 826 2.59 3.12 26.66
CA VAL A 826 1.32 3.65 27.16
C VAL A 826 1.37 3.91 28.66
N LEU A 827 1.04 5.13 29.06
CA LEU A 827 0.87 5.54 30.46
C LEU A 827 -0.59 5.95 30.72
N ARG A 828 -1.19 5.42 31.80
CA ARG A 828 -2.54 5.84 32.25
C ARG A 828 -2.46 6.53 33.60
N LEU A 829 -2.99 7.75 33.64
CA LEU A 829 -2.99 8.69 34.76
C LEU A 829 -4.40 9.23 34.99
N ARG A 830 -5.42 8.38 35.05
CA ARG A 830 -6.82 8.82 35.19
C ARG A 830 -7.23 9.05 36.64
N LYS A 831 -8.14 9.98 36.88
CA LYS A 831 -8.74 10.26 38.20
C LYS A 831 -7.67 10.35 39.30
N LEU A 832 -6.63 11.16 39.08
CA LEU A 832 -5.52 11.28 40.02
C LEU A 832 -6.00 11.87 41.36
N GLU A 833 -5.41 11.42 42.46
CA GLU A 833 -5.68 11.93 43.79
C GLU A 833 -4.53 12.85 44.25
N ALA A 834 -4.76 13.67 45.28
CA ALA A 834 -3.75 14.54 45.89
C ALA A 834 -2.91 15.37 44.89
N ILE A 835 -3.51 15.78 43.77
CA ILE A 835 -2.96 16.68 42.77
C ILE A 835 -4.08 17.59 42.28
N THR A 836 -3.82 18.89 42.23
CA THR A 836 -4.76 19.86 41.68
C THR A 836 -4.70 19.83 40.15
N LYS A 837 -5.78 20.31 39.52
CA LYS A 837 -5.83 20.46 38.06
C LYS A 837 -4.66 21.33 37.56
N ASP A 838 -4.35 22.42 38.26
CA ASP A 838 -3.31 23.37 37.86
C ASP A 838 -1.90 22.78 37.99
N GLU A 839 -1.63 22.00 39.04
CA GLU A 839 -0.36 21.27 39.19
C GLU A 839 -0.17 20.26 38.05
N LEU A 840 -1.24 19.54 37.68
CA LEU A 840 -1.19 18.58 36.56
C LEU A 840 -0.97 19.28 35.22
N ILE A 841 -1.62 20.45 34.99
CA ILE A 841 -1.41 21.28 33.80
C ILE A 841 0.04 21.77 33.72
N ASN A 842 0.57 22.28 34.84
CA ASN A 842 1.94 22.76 34.90
C ASN A 842 2.93 21.63 34.57
N TRP A 843 2.74 20.46 35.18
CA TRP A 843 3.58 19.29 34.91
C TRP A 843 3.54 18.90 33.43
N LEU A 844 2.34 18.78 32.83
CA LEU A 844 2.19 18.41 31.42
C LEU A 844 2.85 19.42 30.47
N ASN A 845 2.65 20.71 30.69
CA ASN A 845 3.13 21.74 29.76
C ASN A 845 4.60 22.14 29.98
N ASN A 846 5.17 21.90 31.16
CA ASN A 846 6.48 22.45 31.53
C ASN A 846 7.48 21.41 32.04
N GLU A 847 7.04 20.24 32.50
CA GLU A 847 7.89 19.27 33.19
C GLU A 847 7.90 17.87 32.52
N LEU A 848 7.21 17.72 31.38
CA LEU A 848 7.36 16.55 30.53
C LEU A 848 8.77 16.51 29.91
N PRO A 849 9.44 15.34 29.88
CA PRO A 849 10.74 15.21 29.22
C PRO A 849 10.64 15.48 27.72
N GLN A 850 11.62 16.21 27.16
CA GLN A 850 11.68 16.50 25.71
C GLN A 850 11.70 15.23 24.85
N THR A 851 12.33 14.16 25.33
CA THR A 851 12.38 12.86 24.67
C THR A 851 11.85 11.78 25.60
N MET A 852 10.86 11.01 25.12
CA MET A 852 10.27 9.87 25.83
C MET A 852 9.76 8.83 24.81
N SER A 853 9.64 7.58 25.24
CA SER A 853 9.20 6.44 24.39
C SER A 853 7.68 6.24 24.34
N VAL A 854 6.90 7.05 25.06
CA VAL A 854 5.45 6.90 25.19
C VAL A 854 4.73 7.44 23.96
N ASP A 855 3.86 6.62 23.36
CA ASP A 855 3.01 7.00 22.24
C ASP A 855 1.64 7.52 22.72
N LYS A 856 1.23 7.17 23.95
CA LYS A 856 -0.11 7.44 24.45
C LYS A 856 -0.16 7.72 25.95
N ILE A 857 -0.77 8.85 26.32
CA ILE A 857 -1.02 9.24 27.72
C ILE A 857 -2.54 9.38 27.92
N CYS A 858 -3.08 8.57 28.84
CA CYS A 858 -4.50 8.57 29.21
C CYS A 858 -4.74 9.42 30.46
N LEU A 859 -5.43 10.56 30.32
CA LEU A 859 -5.70 11.57 31.34
C LEU A 859 -7.20 11.75 31.62
N GLU A 860 -8.04 10.83 31.13
CA GLU A 860 -9.49 10.91 31.32
C GLU A 860 -9.86 11.04 32.81
N GLN A 861 -10.93 11.77 33.10
CA GLN A 861 -11.46 11.96 34.47
C GLN A 861 -10.58 12.82 35.41
N ASN A 862 -9.64 13.61 34.88
CA ASN A 862 -8.91 14.63 35.65
C ASN A 862 -9.47 16.06 35.47
N GLY A 863 -10.53 16.22 34.68
CA GLY A 863 -11.15 17.54 34.42
C GLY A 863 -10.33 18.45 33.49
N LEU A 864 -9.39 17.88 32.73
CA LEU A 864 -8.60 18.59 31.73
C LEU A 864 -9.41 18.79 30.44
N LYS A 865 -9.10 19.87 29.72
CA LYS A 865 -9.57 20.18 28.37
C LYS A 865 -8.38 20.35 27.44
N THR A 866 -8.59 20.25 26.13
CA THR A 866 -7.52 20.44 25.13
C THR A 866 -6.79 21.78 25.30
N SER A 867 -7.52 22.84 25.65
CA SER A 867 -6.96 24.16 25.93
C SER A 867 -5.92 24.15 27.06
N ASP A 868 -6.08 23.25 28.03
CA ASP A 868 -5.27 23.22 29.24
C ASP A 868 -3.87 22.68 28.97
N ILE A 869 -3.70 21.79 27.98
CA ILE A 869 -2.44 21.08 27.70
C ILE A 869 -1.89 21.36 26.30
N LYS A 870 -2.30 22.47 25.70
CA LYS A 870 -1.97 22.83 24.32
C LYS A 870 -0.46 22.87 24.06
N LYS A 871 0.32 23.37 25.02
CA LYS A 871 1.79 23.41 24.90
C LYS A 871 2.38 22.00 24.88
N ALA A 872 1.94 21.12 25.77
CA ALA A 872 2.35 19.71 25.77
C ALA A 872 2.06 19.00 24.44
N MET A 873 0.89 19.26 23.85
CA MET A 873 0.51 18.71 22.55
C MET A 873 1.35 19.27 21.39
N ASP A 874 1.69 20.57 21.45
CA ASP A 874 2.56 21.22 20.46
C ASP A 874 4.01 20.69 20.55
N ASP A 875 4.53 20.54 21.77
CA ASP A 875 5.90 20.10 22.05
C ASP A 875 6.08 18.59 21.78
N HIS A 876 4.99 17.81 21.86
CA HIS A 876 4.98 16.36 21.66
C HIS A 876 3.93 15.90 20.63
N PRO A 877 4.06 16.27 19.34
CA PRO A 877 3.01 16.07 18.34
C PRO A 877 2.72 14.60 17.98
N THR A 878 3.63 13.68 18.34
CA THR A 878 3.48 12.23 18.10
C THR A 878 2.74 11.51 19.22
N ILE A 879 2.49 12.17 20.36
CA ILE A 879 1.84 11.55 21.53
C ILE A 879 0.33 11.77 21.47
N HIS A 880 -0.42 10.68 21.60
CA HIS A 880 -1.87 10.73 21.74
C HIS A 880 -2.26 10.96 23.21
N PHE A 881 -2.60 12.20 23.54
CA PHE A 881 -3.22 12.57 24.82
C PHE A 881 -4.73 12.28 24.77
N VAL A 882 -5.25 11.48 25.71
CA VAL A 882 -6.69 11.19 25.84
C VAL A 882 -7.21 11.94 27.06
N LEU A 883 -8.13 12.88 26.89
CA LEU A 883 -8.59 13.80 27.95
C LEU A 883 -9.94 13.43 28.56
#